data_AF-A0A395MUQ1-F1
#
_entry.id   AF-A0A395MUQ1-F1
#
_cell.length_a   1.000
_cell.length_b   1.000
_cell.length_c   1.000
_cell.angle_alpha   90.00
_cell.angle_beta   90.00
_cell.angle_gamma   90.00
#
_symmetry.space_group_name_H-M   'P 1'
#
loop_
_entity.id
_entity.type
_entity.pdbx_description
1 polymer ?
#
loop_
_entity_poly.entity_id
_entity_poly.type
_entity_poly.pdbx_seq_one_letter_code
_entity_poly.pdbx_strand_id
1 'polypeptide(L)'
;MPLKPAVSTLARNTIKSAYDELDRIISPGEKGDFAETSLEDVQDAAIRFENQLAARQSLRNMRRLMPLFRGLEHYSKVAEILCNGTPFMPWIWAPIRLILRIASEYVEAFETIIKGYASIAEPLKRFEILSNAFISEPSFQQTLAVFYADILTFHKHAYKFVRRSGWVLTFSTSWGRFQRRFDNIIEDLNKHGALIDLEANARDIAEAKTMRENIQEWREESEDRVRQQDREQNAKQYESIVSWLQANETDQLAIIDSISSDTMEYQGTCAWILKNKKIVSWADEKPDTPALWLKGSAGSGKSVLCTQLVNFLKGTKTVAYHFCSYLYNSSTMYEQVLKSLILQIVRKDSDMISYVYTTYILERRSSTNTVLEQLLQKLLASMSNVPNQASYIWLIIDGLDECDAEKQIRLVRLFNQLIAKPTVPGSTICKVLTASRGPSEAMERLRRKQIISLAEEKGSLDEAIWQYVGLRLETMRPELRQIDMEDSEVEEIRNSIVKKADGMFLYARLVVDYLTSNIFYSGDEMKESVNRLPQKLTEFYQRILTQTLVGLDSRSIDRIRCVLGWIAFAKRPLKKIELLSAITFSPGDPQVRRLAPEKVLDICGTLTEESRDTTFAFIHNSVKEFLQTASTKVVITRDRAVQEHGIASITCLLSALETFRLHDLGQNKSFRVAKGLYGFLAYATDFWTEYLLCYEPSQGSRVEGSSEPLLRLAGQLTDELEKLDPTNLDKSASGELVDKRLAKLQKYGVLWKHIERALKARSPKSLEARVFKTQEEEVMRALNGGGGALENILGSELSNLDYLTLSLIEYSVNMCDFSCYGGSCEEWLALEQTLPPAAKLEMPSADMIRLANEEREVIARQSMIKLGPRVCIQNYSIPSRDGTSIQLRSYRPVETPEEELTPLYIHFQGGGFMYGSLDGEDAICARIAVGCQVTILNVDYRHTPDFAYPTQWNDAEDAFKWAHDNMDKLKCDPRKVTIGGISAGAWVAASLVLQRHLKSDLPPIAGQVLMIPCLAHVDCYETQLNKMKDPSISSYKQNEFASMFSLAELRWFTSLLKIESPDVNDLKINPGNAAPEHVKGMPPSVIGVAGLDPLRDEGLLYAKMLSEAGVPVDVNLFVGLPHGFRCFEERLSASERWDRVVKDGIRWVLSEPAASDEFCVKTG
;
A
#
# COMPACT_ATOMS: atom_id res chain seq x y z
N MET A 1 -49.13 -6.39 52.00
CA MET A 1 -47.95 -5.74 51.38
C MET A 1 -47.92 -6.19 49.93
N PRO A 2 -47.93 -5.29 48.93
CA PRO A 2 -47.70 -5.71 47.55
C PRO A 2 -46.26 -6.23 47.42
N LEU A 3 -46.10 -7.39 46.79
CA LEU A 3 -44.80 -7.98 46.49
C LEU A 3 -43.99 -7.00 45.63
N LYS A 4 -42.71 -6.77 45.97
CA LYS A 4 -41.79 -5.98 45.13
C LYS A 4 -41.80 -6.55 43.70
N PRO A 5 -41.88 -5.71 42.66
CA PRO A 5 -41.93 -6.16 41.27
C PRO A 5 -40.69 -7.03 40.94
N ALA A 6 -40.90 -8.11 40.20
CA ALA A 6 -39.83 -8.99 39.77
C ALA A 6 -38.91 -8.24 38.78
N VAL A 7 -37.62 -8.15 39.12
CA VAL A 7 -36.63 -7.40 38.33
C VAL A 7 -35.95 -8.33 37.32
N SER A 8 -35.97 -7.96 36.04
CA SER A 8 -35.34 -8.61 34.90
C SER A 8 -33.84 -8.85 35.13
N THR A 9 -33.41 -10.09 34.87
CA THR A 9 -31.99 -10.50 34.98
C THR A 9 -31.14 -9.84 33.89
N LEU A 10 -31.68 -9.68 32.67
CA LEU A 10 -30.98 -9.05 31.55
C LEU A 10 -30.67 -7.57 31.84
N ALA A 11 -31.63 -6.85 32.41
CA ALA A 11 -31.49 -5.44 32.76
C ALA A 11 -30.39 -5.23 33.81
N ARG A 12 -30.34 -6.10 34.84
CA ARG A 12 -29.28 -6.05 35.87
C ARG A 12 -27.90 -6.31 35.29
N ASN A 13 -27.77 -7.28 34.39
CA ASN A 13 -26.48 -7.58 33.74
C ASN A 13 -25.98 -6.40 32.90
N THR A 14 -26.89 -5.72 32.20
CA THR A 14 -26.58 -4.53 31.38
C THR A 14 -26.02 -3.39 32.25
N ILE A 15 -26.69 -3.04 33.36
CA ILE A 15 -26.23 -2.02 34.30
C ILE A 15 -24.86 -2.38 34.87
N LYS A 16 -24.70 -3.64 35.32
CA LYS A 16 -23.44 -4.11 35.91
C LYS A 16 -22.28 -4.04 34.91
N SER A 17 -22.50 -4.45 33.67
CA SER A 17 -21.48 -4.41 32.62
C SER A 17 -21.01 -2.97 32.33
N ALA A 18 -21.95 -2.03 32.20
CA ALA A 18 -21.61 -0.62 31.98
C ALA A 18 -20.83 -0.01 33.16
N TYR A 19 -21.22 -0.37 34.38
CA TYR A 19 -20.50 0.00 35.60
C TYR A 19 -19.07 -0.55 35.61
N ASP A 20 -18.90 -1.87 35.43
CA ASP A 20 -17.60 -2.54 35.48
C ASP A 20 -16.64 -1.95 34.43
N GLU A 21 -17.15 -1.51 33.28
CA GLU A 21 -16.35 -0.90 32.23
C GLU A 21 -15.86 0.51 32.61
N LEU A 22 -16.73 1.38 33.13
CA LEU A 22 -16.34 2.72 33.56
C LEU A 22 -15.43 2.67 34.79
N ASP A 23 -15.70 1.76 35.73
CA ASP A 23 -14.87 1.55 36.91
C ASP A 23 -13.42 1.23 36.51
N ARG A 24 -13.19 0.30 35.57
CA ARG A 24 -11.80 -0.05 35.15
C ARG A 24 -10.98 1.12 34.60
N ILE A 25 -11.62 2.19 34.13
CA ILE A 25 -10.98 3.28 33.41
C ILE A 25 -10.60 4.44 34.34
N ILE A 26 -11.44 4.74 35.34
CA ILE A 26 -11.18 5.86 36.26
C ILE A 26 -10.07 5.47 37.24
N SER A 27 -9.15 6.38 37.53
CA SER A 27 -8.05 6.11 38.46
C SER A 27 -8.55 5.92 39.91
N PRO A 28 -8.02 4.96 40.71
CA PRO A 28 -8.51 4.69 42.07
C PRO A 28 -8.54 5.91 43.00
N GLY A 29 -7.54 6.80 42.91
CA GLY A 29 -7.49 8.03 43.70
C GLY A 29 -8.54 9.08 43.33
N GLU A 30 -9.19 8.95 42.17
CA GLU A 30 -10.26 9.85 41.72
C GLU A 30 -11.66 9.30 42.01
N LYS A 31 -11.77 7.99 42.30
CA LYS A 31 -13.03 7.32 42.65
C LYS A 31 -13.40 7.44 44.13
N GLY A 32 -12.46 7.85 44.99
CA GLY A 32 -12.56 7.73 46.45
C GLY A 32 -13.87 8.23 47.06
N ASP A 33 -14.50 9.23 46.44
CA ASP A 33 -15.73 9.88 46.94
C ASP A 33 -16.97 9.59 46.07
N PHE A 34 -16.84 8.76 45.03
CA PHE A 34 -17.93 8.54 44.08
C PHE A 34 -19.14 7.91 44.75
N ALA A 35 -18.95 6.90 45.60
CA ALA A 35 -20.03 6.17 46.25
C ALA A 35 -20.86 7.03 47.24
N GLU A 36 -20.27 8.10 47.78
CA GLU A 36 -20.90 9.00 48.74
C GLU A 36 -21.46 10.29 48.09
N THR A 37 -21.15 10.53 46.81
CA THR A 37 -21.58 11.74 46.11
C THR A 37 -23.08 11.71 45.86
N SER A 38 -23.81 12.72 46.35
CA SER A 38 -25.22 12.96 46.04
C SER A 38 -25.38 13.83 44.78
N LEU A 39 -26.59 13.88 44.21
CA LEU A 39 -26.89 14.78 43.09
C LEU A 39 -26.79 16.26 43.51
N GLU A 40 -27.13 16.60 44.76
CA GLU A 40 -26.98 17.95 45.33
C GLU A 40 -25.51 18.38 45.35
N ASP A 41 -24.59 17.48 45.72
CA ASP A 41 -23.15 17.76 45.73
C ASP A 41 -22.60 18.16 44.34
N VAL A 42 -23.19 17.60 43.28
CA VAL A 42 -22.82 17.90 41.89
C VAL A 42 -23.39 19.25 41.45
N GLN A 43 -24.61 19.60 41.86
CA GLN A 43 -25.19 20.92 41.64
C GLN A 43 -24.38 22.02 42.33
N ASP A 44 -24.01 21.80 43.60
CA ASP A 44 -23.15 22.71 44.35
C ASP A 44 -21.77 22.85 43.71
N ALA A 45 -21.19 21.75 43.19
CA ALA A 45 -19.93 21.80 42.47
C ALA A 45 -20.03 22.64 41.19
N ALA A 46 -21.11 22.50 40.41
CA ALA A 46 -21.36 23.29 39.21
C ALA A 46 -21.41 24.80 39.50
N ILE A 47 -22.10 25.20 40.58
CA ILE A 47 -22.17 26.60 41.03
C ILE A 47 -20.79 27.10 41.51
N ARG A 48 -20.02 26.26 42.23
CA ARG A 48 -18.65 26.60 42.63
C ARG A 48 -17.74 26.83 41.42
N PHE A 49 -17.86 26.02 40.37
CA PHE A 49 -17.08 26.20 39.13
C PHE A 49 -17.48 27.47 38.38
N GLU A 50 -18.77 27.84 38.35
CA GLU A 50 -19.24 29.12 37.81
C GLU A 50 -18.57 30.32 38.49
N ASN A 51 -18.53 30.30 39.82
CA ASN A 51 -17.90 31.35 40.62
C ASN A 51 -16.37 31.42 40.40
N GLN A 52 -15.70 30.28 40.23
CA GLN A 52 -14.27 30.23 39.90
C GLN A 52 -13.97 30.78 38.49
N LEU A 53 -14.80 30.46 37.50
CA LEU A 53 -14.66 30.98 36.14
C LEU A 53 -14.99 32.47 36.07
N ALA A 54 -15.98 32.94 36.84
CA ALA A 54 -16.29 34.35 37.02
C ALA A 54 -15.08 35.13 37.57
N ALA A 55 -14.39 34.58 38.58
CA ALA A 55 -13.17 35.17 39.13
C ALA A 55 -12.02 35.24 38.10
N ARG A 56 -12.05 34.39 37.07
CA ARG A 56 -11.10 34.38 35.94
C ARG A 56 -11.61 35.15 34.70
N GLN A 57 -12.66 35.98 34.83
CA GLN A 57 -13.30 36.71 33.72
C GLN A 57 -13.80 35.81 32.56
N SER A 58 -14.17 34.56 32.86
CA SER A 58 -14.63 33.56 31.87
C SER A 58 -15.99 32.98 32.25
N LEU A 59 -16.89 33.82 32.75
CA LEU A 59 -18.21 33.43 33.29
C LEU A 59 -19.04 32.67 32.26
N ARG A 60 -19.56 31.50 32.63
CA ARG A 60 -20.40 30.61 31.80
C ARG A 60 -21.72 30.36 32.48
N ASN A 61 -22.82 30.32 31.72
CA ASN A 61 -24.18 30.15 32.26
C ASN A 61 -24.44 28.70 32.68
N MET A 62 -24.17 28.37 33.95
CA MET A 62 -24.36 27.00 34.48
C MET A 62 -25.82 26.61 34.64
N ARG A 63 -26.77 27.57 34.55
CA ARG A 63 -28.22 27.27 34.57
C ARG A 63 -28.64 26.36 33.41
N ARG A 64 -27.83 26.25 32.36
CA ARG A 64 -28.03 25.34 31.22
C ARG A 64 -28.01 23.85 31.60
N LEU A 65 -27.40 23.49 32.74
CA LEU A 65 -27.39 22.11 33.25
C LEU A 65 -28.60 21.78 34.15
N MET A 66 -29.42 22.76 34.54
CA MET A 66 -30.59 22.50 35.39
C MET A 66 -31.60 21.51 34.79
N PRO A 67 -31.91 21.55 33.48
CA PRO A 67 -32.75 20.54 32.86
C PRO A 67 -32.18 19.12 32.96
N LEU A 68 -30.85 18.98 32.84
CA LEU A 68 -30.16 17.69 32.99
C LEU A 68 -30.31 17.17 34.42
N PHE A 69 -30.03 18.00 35.43
CA PHE A 69 -30.11 17.58 36.83
C PHE A 69 -31.53 17.19 37.24
N ARG A 70 -32.56 17.94 36.82
CA ARG A 70 -33.96 17.55 37.04
C ARG A 70 -34.30 16.22 36.38
N GLY A 71 -33.91 16.03 35.12
CA GLY A 71 -34.13 14.78 34.40
C GLY A 71 -33.46 13.57 35.07
N LEU A 72 -32.21 13.73 35.54
CA LEU A 72 -31.48 12.71 36.28
C LEU A 72 -32.14 12.35 37.62
N GLU A 73 -32.74 13.32 38.30
CA GLU A 73 -33.47 13.10 39.56
C GLU A 73 -34.75 12.25 39.36
N HIS A 74 -35.47 12.46 38.25
CA HIS A 74 -36.62 11.63 37.90
C HIS A 74 -36.20 10.23 37.44
N TYR A 75 -35.14 10.15 36.63
CA TYR A 75 -34.59 8.87 36.17
C TYR A 75 -34.06 7.99 37.30
N SER A 76 -33.33 8.57 38.26
CA SER A 76 -32.73 7.81 39.37
C SER A 76 -33.78 7.11 40.24
N LYS A 77 -34.92 7.77 40.51
CA LYS A 77 -36.05 7.21 41.26
C LYS A 77 -36.61 5.92 40.62
N VAL A 78 -36.52 5.79 39.31
CA VAL A 78 -36.99 4.59 38.56
C VAL A 78 -35.88 3.55 38.44
N ALA A 79 -34.65 3.97 38.12
CA ALA A 79 -33.50 3.09 37.92
C ALA A 79 -33.03 2.41 39.23
N GLU A 80 -33.26 3.02 40.39
CA GLU A 80 -32.89 2.46 41.70
C GLU A 80 -33.57 1.11 41.98
N ILE A 81 -34.77 0.90 41.44
CA ILE A 81 -35.52 -0.37 41.54
C ILE A 81 -34.76 -1.51 40.84
N LEU A 82 -34.09 -1.22 39.72
CA LEU A 82 -33.27 -2.18 38.98
C LEU A 82 -31.98 -2.54 39.71
N CYS A 83 -31.44 -1.61 40.51
CA CYS A 83 -30.16 -1.77 41.20
C CYS A 83 -30.27 -2.60 42.50
N ASN A 84 -31.49 -2.84 42.99
CA ASN A 84 -31.79 -3.68 44.16
C ASN A 84 -30.90 -3.36 45.39
N GLY A 85 -30.64 -2.07 45.64
CA GLY A 85 -29.81 -1.59 46.76
C GLY A 85 -28.30 -1.52 46.49
N THR A 86 -27.84 -1.82 45.26
CA THR A 86 -26.44 -1.63 44.85
C THR A 86 -26.20 -0.16 44.47
N PRO A 87 -25.13 0.51 44.97
CA PRO A 87 -24.92 1.95 44.78
C PRO A 87 -24.35 2.28 43.39
N PHE A 88 -25.05 1.91 42.33
CA PHE A 88 -24.69 2.24 40.94
C PHE A 88 -25.14 3.64 40.52
N MET A 89 -26.03 4.28 41.28
CA MET A 89 -26.57 5.60 40.96
C MET A 89 -25.54 6.74 41.05
N PRO A 90 -24.63 6.77 42.04
CA PRO A 90 -23.59 7.80 42.09
C PRO A 90 -22.68 7.86 40.85
N TRP A 91 -22.57 6.76 40.11
CA TRP A 91 -21.79 6.66 38.87
C TRP A 91 -22.42 7.37 37.67
N ILE A 92 -23.66 7.84 37.80
CA ILE A 92 -24.32 8.69 36.80
C ILE A 92 -23.88 10.15 36.96
N TRP A 93 -23.70 10.66 38.18
CA TRP A 93 -23.49 12.10 38.40
C TRP A 93 -22.09 12.45 38.94
N ALA A 94 -21.41 11.55 39.64
CA ALA A 94 -20.04 11.78 40.10
C ALA A 94 -19.04 12.03 38.93
N PRO A 95 -19.12 11.32 37.78
CA PRO A 95 -18.27 11.62 36.63
C PRO A 95 -18.49 13.02 36.05
N ILE A 96 -19.73 13.56 36.10
CA ILE A 96 -20.05 14.92 35.63
C ILE A 96 -19.22 15.94 36.40
N ARG A 97 -19.19 15.82 37.73
CA ARG A 97 -18.36 16.66 38.62
C ARG A 97 -16.88 16.54 38.29
N LEU A 98 -16.38 15.31 38.06
CA LEU A 98 -14.98 15.05 37.75
C LEU A 98 -14.56 15.66 36.41
N ILE A 99 -15.34 15.44 35.35
CA ILE A 99 -15.06 15.93 33.99
C ILE A 99 -15.13 17.44 33.95
N LEU A 100 -16.14 18.06 34.58
CA LEU A 100 -16.24 19.52 34.68
C LEU A 100 -15.07 20.13 35.44
N ARG A 101 -14.61 19.47 36.52
CA ARG A 101 -13.41 19.90 37.26
C ARG A 101 -12.18 19.94 36.35
N ILE A 102 -11.92 18.87 35.60
CA ILE A 102 -10.75 18.78 34.71
C ILE A 102 -10.87 19.79 33.56
N ALA A 103 -12.06 19.91 32.96
CA ALA A 103 -12.30 20.82 31.86
C ALA A 103 -12.26 22.30 32.28
N SER A 104 -12.53 22.64 33.54
CA SER A 104 -12.54 24.03 34.03
C SER A 104 -11.17 24.74 33.93
N GLU A 105 -10.09 23.98 33.74
CA GLU A 105 -8.76 24.52 33.47
C GLU A 105 -8.62 25.04 32.02
N TYR A 106 -9.53 24.69 31.12
CA TYR A 106 -9.51 25.09 29.72
C TYR A 106 -10.92 25.48 29.22
N VAL A 107 -11.11 26.79 29.05
CA VAL A 107 -12.44 27.43 28.87
C VAL A 107 -13.20 26.93 27.64
N GLU A 108 -12.52 26.65 26.52
CA GLU A 108 -13.17 26.18 25.29
C GLU A 108 -13.67 24.73 25.43
N ALA A 109 -12.91 23.86 26.11
CA ALA A 109 -13.39 22.51 26.44
C ALA A 109 -14.56 22.55 27.40
N PHE A 110 -14.48 23.39 28.42
CA PHE A 110 -15.54 23.51 29.42
C PHE A 110 -16.89 23.87 28.78
N GLU A 111 -16.93 24.85 27.87
CA GLU A 111 -18.16 25.22 27.16
C GLU A 111 -18.73 24.10 26.30
N THR A 112 -17.85 23.39 25.61
CA THR A 112 -18.29 22.37 24.65
C THR A 112 -18.76 21.11 25.37
N ILE A 113 -18.11 20.75 26.48
CA ILE A 113 -18.56 19.69 27.39
C ILE A 113 -19.91 20.05 28.04
N ILE A 114 -20.13 21.31 28.43
CA ILE A 114 -21.43 21.76 28.95
C ILE A 114 -22.53 21.64 27.90
N LYS A 115 -22.25 22.05 26.65
CA LYS A 115 -23.19 21.84 25.53
C LYS A 115 -23.54 20.36 25.37
N GLY A 116 -22.54 19.48 25.49
CA GLY A 116 -22.75 18.04 25.44
C GLY A 116 -23.70 17.56 26.54
N TYR A 117 -23.36 17.84 27.81
CA TYR A 117 -24.21 17.48 28.95
C TYR A 117 -25.64 18.05 28.86
N ALA A 118 -25.80 19.29 28.40
CA ALA A 118 -27.13 19.89 28.23
C ALA A 118 -27.98 19.16 27.18
N SER A 119 -27.37 18.53 26.18
CA SER A 119 -28.08 17.79 25.12
C SER A 119 -28.67 16.47 25.61
N ILE A 120 -28.10 15.89 26.68
CA ILE A 120 -28.62 14.67 27.34
C ILE A 120 -29.95 14.94 28.07
N ALA A 121 -30.24 16.20 28.40
CA ALA A 121 -31.43 16.57 29.18
C ALA A 121 -32.77 16.31 28.43
N GLU A 122 -32.77 16.40 27.10
CA GLU A 122 -34.00 16.26 26.30
C GLU A 122 -34.56 14.82 26.34
N PRO A 123 -33.75 13.77 26.12
CA PRO A 123 -34.12 12.38 26.40
C PRO A 123 -34.75 12.16 27.79
N LEU A 124 -34.17 12.76 28.83
CA LEU A 124 -34.51 12.49 30.23
C LEU A 124 -35.88 13.01 30.69
N LYS A 125 -36.46 14.01 30.02
CA LYS A 125 -37.77 14.58 30.40
C LYS A 125 -38.90 13.55 30.41
N ARG A 126 -38.83 12.52 29.57
CA ARG A 126 -39.87 11.49 29.39
C ARG A 126 -40.10 10.65 30.64
N PHE A 127 -39.09 10.50 31.49
CA PHE A 127 -39.18 9.72 32.74
C PHE A 127 -40.01 10.41 33.84
N GLU A 128 -40.29 11.71 33.70
CA GLU A 128 -41.18 12.45 34.59
C GLU A 128 -42.63 11.91 34.54
N ILE A 129 -43.05 11.39 33.37
CA ILE A 129 -44.44 11.00 33.08
C ILE A 129 -44.67 9.48 33.24
N LEU A 130 -43.68 8.65 32.91
CA LEU A 130 -43.87 7.21 32.66
C LEU A 130 -43.49 6.28 33.82
N SER A 131 -42.94 6.84 34.90
CA SER A 131 -42.34 6.09 36.01
C SER A 131 -43.30 5.16 36.75
N ASN A 132 -44.56 5.54 36.98
CA ASN A 132 -45.45 4.79 37.88
C ASN A 132 -46.26 3.66 37.21
N ALA A 133 -46.32 3.60 35.87
CA ALA A 133 -47.26 2.72 35.15
C ALA A 133 -46.64 1.41 34.62
N PHE A 134 -45.32 1.37 34.35
CA PHE A 134 -44.68 0.28 33.58
C PHE A 134 -43.47 -0.38 34.28
N ILE A 135 -43.20 -0.07 35.55
CA ILE A 135 -42.08 -0.64 36.32
C ILE A 135 -42.11 -2.18 36.40
N SER A 136 -43.29 -2.80 36.32
CA SER A 136 -43.44 -4.26 36.37
C SER A 136 -43.15 -4.98 35.06
N GLU A 137 -43.00 -4.27 33.93
CA GLU A 137 -42.76 -4.88 32.62
C GLU A 137 -41.27 -5.16 32.37
N PRO A 138 -40.87 -6.41 32.10
CA PRO A 138 -39.46 -6.77 31.90
C PRO A 138 -38.78 -6.04 30.73
N SER A 139 -39.55 -5.69 29.70
CA SER A 139 -39.04 -5.01 28.51
C SER A 139 -38.70 -3.55 28.79
N PHE A 140 -39.58 -2.86 29.52
CA PHE A 140 -39.35 -1.49 29.96
C PHE A 140 -38.13 -1.39 30.89
N GLN A 141 -37.96 -2.38 31.78
CA GLN A 141 -36.78 -2.50 32.64
C GLN A 141 -35.48 -2.66 31.83
N GLN A 142 -35.51 -3.36 30.69
CA GLN A 142 -34.35 -3.49 29.80
C GLN A 142 -34.01 -2.16 29.12
N THR A 143 -35.01 -1.44 28.61
CA THR A 143 -34.82 -0.13 27.96
C THR A 143 -34.21 0.90 28.92
N LEU A 144 -34.64 0.91 30.18
CA LEU A 144 -34.00 1.68 31.26
C LEU A 144 -32.53 1.32 31.46
N ALA A 145 -32.20 0.03 31.48
CA ALA A 145 -30.83 -0.42 31.68
C ALA A 145 -29.89 -0.06 30.51
N VAL A 146 -30.39 -0.08 29.28
CA VAL A 146 -29.64 0.39 28.10
C VAL A 146 -29.39 1.90 28.17
N PHE A 147 -30.41 2.67 28.57
CA PHE A 147 -30.29 4.11 28.76
C PHE A 147 -29.22 4.47 29.83
N TYR A 148 -29.13 3.69 30.91
CA TYR A 148 -28.02 3.79 31.88
C TYR A 148 -26.66 3.57 31.21
N ALA A 149 -26.54 2.52 30.39
CA ALA A 149 -25.30 2.18 29.70
C ALA A 149 -24.83 3.27 28.74
N ASP A 150 -25.76 3.94 28.03
CA ASP A 150 -25.44 5.04 27.13
C ASP A 150 -24.84 6.25 27.88
N ILE A 151 -25.38 6.59 29.05
CA ILE A 151 -24.84 7.66 29.91
C ILE A 151 -23.41 7.32 30.39
N LEU A 152 -23.16 6.09 30.84
CA LEU A 152 -21.81 5.69 31.27
C LEU A 152 -20.83 5.62 30.12
N THR A 153 -21.28 5.22 28.94
CA THR A 153 -20.47 5.23 27.70
C THR A 153 -20.01 6.65 27.37
N PHE A 154 -20.90 7.64 27.50
CA PHE A 154 -20.51 9.05 27.38
C PHE A 154 -19.42 9.44 28.40
N HIS A 155 -19.62 9.14 29.69
CA HIS A 155 -18.65 9.45 30.74
C HIS A 155 -17.29 8.80 30.49
N LYS A 156 -17.28 7.55 30.04
CA LYS A 156 -16.08 6.79 29.68
C LYS A 156 -15.28 7.53 28.60
N HIS A 157 -15.91 7.93 27.51
CA HIS A 157 -15.23 8.62 26.42
C HIS A 157 -14.78 10.03 26.82
N ALA A 158 -15.63 10.78 27.51
CA ALA A 158 -15.29 12.11 28.00
C ALA A 158 -14.12 12.09 29.00
N TYR A 159 -14.07 11.12 29.92
CA TYR A 159 -12.96 10.97 30.86
C TYR A 159 -11.64 10.61 30.15
N LYS A 160 -11.65 9.62 29.24
CA LYS A 160 -10.46 9.29 28.44
C LYS A 160 -9.93 10.50 27.67
N PHE A 161 -10.85 11.30 27.11
CA PHE A 161 -10.50 12.49 26.34
C PHE A 161 -9.81 13.58 27.17
N VAL A 162 -10.33 13.92 28.36
CA VAL A 162 -9.75 15.00 29.19
C VAL A 162 -8.52 14.57 29.99
N ARG A 163 -8.20 13.27 30.01
CA ARG A 163 -7.07 12.71 30.76
C ARG A 163 -5.93 12.14 29.90
N ARG A 164 -6.07 12.06 28.57
CA ARG A 164 -4.96 11.67 27.67
C ARG A 164 -3.82 12.70 27.69
N SER A 165 -2.59 12.26 27.45
CA SER A 165 -1.45 13.20 27.35
C SER A 165 -1.62 14.10 26.13
N GLY A 166 -1.28 15.39 26.24
CA GLY A 166 -1.41 16.32 25.13
C GLY A 166 -2.85 16.61 24.68
N TRP A 167 -3.88 16.27 25.47
CA TRP A 167 -5.28 16.51 25.10
C TRP A 167 -5.61 17.96 24.78
N VAL A 168 -4.89 18.91 25.38
CA VAL A 168 -4.99 20.35 25.11
C VAL A 168 -4.48 20.68 23.71
N LEU A 169 -3.42 20.01 23.26
CA LEU A 169 -2.81 20.21 21.93
C LEU A 169 -3.77 19.75 20.82
N THR A 170 -4.44 18.63 21.06
CA THR A 170 -5.37 18.00 20.12
C THR A 170 -6.83 18.27 20.48
N PHE A 171 -7.12 19.28 21.34
CA PHE A 171 -8.47 19.50 21.83
C PHE A 171 -9.44 19.81 20.68
N SER A 172 -9.14 20.84 19.89
CA SER A 172 -10.03 21.30 18.81
C SER A 172 -10.22 20.23 17.72
N THR A 173 -9.16 19.49 17.39
CA THR A 173 -9.18 18.46 16.34
C THR A 173 -9.87 17.18 16.79
N SER A 174 -9.50 16.66 17.96
CA SER A 174 -10.10 15.44 18.49
C SER A 174 -11.49 15.67 19.06
N TRP A 175 -11.82 16.89 19.50
CA TRP A 175 -13.18 17.21 19.91
C TRP A 175 -14.13 17.13 18.72
N GLY A 176 -13.75 17.56 17.51
CA GLY A 176 -14.59 17.38 16.32
C GLY A 176 -14.96 15.92 16.06
N ARG A 177 -14.02 14.99 16.24
CA ARG A 177 -14.29 13.54 16.12
C ARG A 177 -15.09 12.99 17.29
N PHE A 178 -14.76 13.41 18.51
CA PHE A 178 -15.55 13.09 19.69
C PHE A 178 -16.98 13.61 19.57
N GLN A 179 -17.20 14.79 18.99
CA GLN A 179 -18.49 15.42 18.76
C GLN A 179 -19.36 14.56 17.85
N ARG A 180 -18.82 14.02 16.75
CA ARG A 180 -19.57 13.07 15.89
C ARG A 180 -20.02 11.82 16.65
N ARG A 181 -19.12 11.22 17.43
CA ARG A 181 -19.45 10.07 18.30
C ARG A 181 -20.44 10.44 19.39
N PHE A 182 -20.33 11.65 19.91
CA PHE A 182 -21.21 12.20 20.93
C PHE A 182 -22.61 12.45 20.37
N ASP A 183 -22.74 13.01 19.16
CA ASP A 183 -24.02 13.22 18.49
C ASP A 183 -24.74 11.88 18.26
N ASN A 184 -23.99 10.82 17.91
CA ASN A 184 -24.54 9.45 17.85
C ASN A 184 -25.06 8.96 19.21
N ILE A 185 -24.32 9.17 20.30
CA ILE A 185 -24.79 8.79 21.66
C ILE A 185 -26.06 9.57 22.03
N ILE A 186 -26.17 10.84 21.64
CA ILE A 186 -27.39 11.64 21.85
C ILE A 186 -28.55 11.10 21.01
N GLU A 187 -28.30 10.67 19.78
CA GLU A 187 -29.31 10.06 18.93
C GLU A 187 -29.77 8.69 19.47
N ASP A 188 -28.85 7.86 19.98
CA ASP A 188 -29.15 6.62 20.73
C ASP A 188 -30.12 6.92 21.89
N LEU A 189 -29.76 7.90 22.75
CA LEU A 189 -30.57 8.30 23.89
C LEU A 189 -31.95 8.83 23.46
N ASN A 190 -32.05 9.56 22.34
CA ASN A 190 -33.33 10.04 21.81
C ASN A 190 -34.21 8.89 21.27
N LYS A 191 -33.62 7.93 20.56
CA LYS A 191 -34.34 6.76 20.03
C LYS A 191 -34.81 5.82 21.14
N HIS A 192 -33.97 5.55 22.13
CA HIS A 192 -34.37 4.83 23.34
C HIS A 192 -35.48 5.58 24.10
N GLY A 193 -35.41 6.93 24.14
CA GLY A 193 -36.49 7.77 24.65
C GLY A 193 -37.82 7.60 23.90
N ALA A 194 -37.79 7.54 22.56
CA ALA A 194 -38.99 7.32 21.75
C ALA A 194 -39.55 5.89 21.89
N LEU A 195 -38.68 4.90 22.05
CA LEU A 195 -39.08 3.52 22.34
C LEU A 195 -39.84 3.43 23.68
N ILE A 196 -39.41 4.20 24.69
CA ILE A 196 -40.12 4.34 25.96
C ILE A 196 -41.53 4.92 25.76
N ASP A 197 -41.69 5.92 24.89
CA ASP A 197 -43.00 6.51 24.55
C ASP A 197 -43.91 5.49 23.84
N LEU A 198 -43.37 4.64 22.96
CA LEU A 198 -44.11 3.56 22.28
C LEU A 198 -44.55 2.44 23.23
N GLU A 199 -43.63 1.97 24.09
CA GLU A 199 -43.93 0.94 25.09
C GLU A 199 -45.02 1.42 26.08
N ALA A 200 -45.01 2.71 26.43
CA ALA A 200 -46.02 3.30 27.29
C ALA A 200 -47.42 3.41 26.66
N ASN A 201 -47.52 3.42 25.32
CA ASN A 201 -48.79 3.56 24.61
C ASN A 201 -49.48 2.21 24.29
N ALA A 202 -48.84 1.08 24.64
CA ALA A 202 -49.39 -0.27 24.80
C ALA A 202 -50.56 -0.69 23.87
N ARG A 203 -50.46 -0.43 22.55
CA ARG A 203 -51.36 -1.00 21.54
C ARG A 203 -50.68 -2.00 20.60
N ASP A 204 -49.39 -1.83 20.31
CA ASP A 204 -48.68 -2.71 19.37
C ASP A 204 -47.33 -3.20 19.92
N ILE A 205 -47.37 -4.31 20.66
CA ILE A 205 -46.18 -5.03 21.16
C ILE A 205 -45.22 -5.40 20.00
N ALA A 206 -45.77 -5.60 18.79
CA ALA A 206 -45.01 -5.88 17.58
C ALA A 206 -44.16 -4.66 17.14
N GLU A 207 -44.72 -3.45 17.16
CA GLU A 207 -44.00 -2.23 16.76
C GLU A 207 -42.84 -1.92 17.70
N ALA A 208 -43.02 -2.09 19.01
CA ALA A 208 -41.94 -1.91 19.98
C ALA A 208 -40.81 -2.94 19.79
N LYS A 209 -41.14 -4.18 19.38
CA LYS A 209 -40.13 -5.21 19.09
C LYS A 209 -39.34 -4.86 17.82
N THR A 210 -40.03 -4.51 16.74
CA THR A 210 -39.39 -4.09 15.47
C THR A 210 -38.51 -2.86 15.67
N MET A 211 -38.95 -1.88 16.47
CA MET A 211 -38.14 -0.69 16.75
C MET A 211 -36.85 -1.03 17.51
N ARG A 212 -36.85 -2.04 18.41
CA ARG A 212 -35.61 -2.48 19.09
C ARG A 212 -34.61 -3.11 18.12
N GLU A 213 -35.09 -3.95 17.22
CA GLU A 213 -34.26 -4.58 16.17
C GLU A 213 -33.67 -3.48 15.26
N ASN A 214 -34.49 -2.52 14.82
CA ASN A 214 -34.06 -1.39 13.99
C ASN A 214 -33.06 -0.45 14.71
N ILE A 215 -33.23 -0.19 16.01
CA ILE A 215 -32.29 0.65 16.78
C ILE A 215 -30.94 -0.04 16.90
N GLN A 216 -30.91 -1.35 17.10
CA GLN A 216 -29.67 -2.11 17.21
C GLN A 216 -28.91 -2.14 15.87
N GLU A 217 -29.60 -2.45 14.77
CA GLU A 217 -29.01 -2.38 13.42
C GLU A 217 -28.50 -0.97 13.10
N TRP A 218 -29.30 0.06 13.37
CA TRP A 218 -28.90 1.44 13.13
C TRP A 218 -27.66 1.85 13.95
N ARG A 219 -27.55 1.37 15.19
CA ARG A 219 -26.40 1.67 16.06
C ARG A 219 -25.11 1.12 15.47
N GLU A 220 -25.15 -0.13 14.99
CA GLU A 220 -24.02 -0.78 14.32
C GLU A 220 -23.65 -0.01 13.04
N GLU A 221 -24.62 0.31 12.18
CA GLU A 221 -24.41 1.08 10.94
C GLU A 221 -23.86 2.50 11.18
N SER A 222 -24.37 3.19 12.19
CA SER A 222 -23.99 4.58 12.52
C SER A 222 -22.57 4.66 13.07
N GLU A 223 -22.17 3.70 13.92
CA GLU A 223 -20.80 3.62 14.40
C GLU A 223 -19.81 3.35 13.27
N ASP A 224 -20.16 2.45 12.35
CA ASP A 224 -19.29 2.14 11.22
C ASP A 224 -19.19 3.30 10.22
N ARG A 225 -20.29 4.04 9.99
CA ARG A 225 -20.29 5.25 9.16
C ARG A 225 -19.34 6.31 9.70
N VAL A 226 -19.37 6.57 11.01
CA VAL A 226 -18.45 7.54 11.65
C VAL A 226 -17.00 7.05 11.58
N ARG A 227 -16.75 5.75 11.78
CA ARG A 227 -15.40 5.17 11.64
C ARG A 227 -14.87 5.32 10.22
N GLN A 228 -15.70 5.12 9.21
CA GLN A 228 -15.30 5.24 7.80
C GLN A 228 -15.02 6.69 7.40
N GLN A 229 -15.89 7.64 7.77
CA GLN A 229 -15.66 9.06 7.52
C GLN A 229 -14.37 9.55 8.19
N ASP A 230 -14.10 9.09 9.42
CA ASP A 230 -12.84 9.39 10.11
C ASP A 230 -11.64 8.84 9.33
N ARG A 231 -11.71 7.60 8.81
CA ARG A 231 -10.62 6.99 8.02
C ARG A 231 -10.34 7.75 6.72
N GLU A 232 -11.37 8.09 5.95
CA GLU A 232 -11.23 8.81 4.67
C GLU A 232 -10.67 10.22 4.87
N GLN A 233 -11.17 10.94 5.87
CA GLN A 233 -10.65 12.26 6.21
C GLN A 233 -9.17 12.18 6.62
N ASN A 234 -8.78 11.14 7.35
CA ASN A 234 -7.40 10.93 7.78
C ASN A 234 -6.48 10.60 6.62
N ALA A 235 -6.93 9.79 5.66
CA ALA A 235 -6.15 9.49 4.47
C ALA A 235 -5.83 10.76 3.67
N LYS A 236 -6.84 11.60 3.40
CA LYS A 236 -6.67 12.89 2.70
C LYS A 236 -5.73 13.85 3.44
N GLN A 237 -5.89 13.95 4.76
CA GLN A 237 -5.01 14.79 5.58
C GLN A 237 -3.58 14.26 5.62
N TYR A 238 -3.40 12.94 5.67
CA TYR A 238 -2.09 12.29 5.67
C TYR A 238 -1.35 12.51 4.35
N GLU A 239 -2.01 12.34 3.21
CA GLU A 239 -1.44 12.64 1.88
C GLU A 239 -0.98 14.11 1.78
N SER A 240 -1.78 15.04 2.32
CA SER A 240 -1.42 16.45 2.39
C SER A 240 -0.15 16.69 3.22
N ILE A 241 0.04 15.93 4.32
CA ILE A 241 1.25 16.00 5.15
C ILE A 241 2.46 15.43 4.42
N VAL A 242 2.31 14.31 3.72
CA VAL A 242 3.38 13.73 2.90
C VAL A 242 3.84 14.73 1.83
N SER A 243 2.89 15.37 1.15
CA SER A 243 3.15 16.42 0.15
C SER A 243 3.85 17.64 0.77
N TRP A 244 3.36 18.15 1.91
CA TRP A 244 3.98 19.28 2.63
C TRP A 244 5.41 18.97 3.10
N LEU A 245 5.67 17.76 3.59
CA LEU A 245 7.01 17.35 4.00
C LEU A 245 7.95 17.11 2.82
N GLN A 246 7.44 16.83 1.61
CA GLN A 246 8.24 16.42 0.45
C GLN A 246 9.21 15.27 0.82
N ALA A 247 8.70 14.27 1.55
CA ALA A 247 9.50 13.14 1.98
C ALA A 247 9.49 12.06 0.88
N ASN A 248 10.67 11.56 0.51
CA ASN A 248 10.79 10.41 -0.39
C ASN A 248 10.98 9.15 0.45
N GLU A 249 9.91 8.40 0.71
CA GLU A 249 10.00 7.12 1.44
C GLU A 249 10.61 5.99 0.59
N THR A 250 10.60 6.14 -0.74
CA THR A 250 11.11 5.14 -1.70
C THR A 250 12.56 4.76 -1.44
N ASP A 251 13.42 5.74 -1.18
CA ASP A 251 14.85 5.51 -0.95
C ASP A 251 15.08 4.69 0.34
N GLN A 252 14.32 4.96 1.40
CA GLN A 252 14.42 4.21 2.66
C GLN A 252 13.91 2.78 2.52
N LEU A 253 12.84 2.57 1.75
CA LEU A 253 12.34 1.23 1.44
C LEU A 253 13.37 0.43 0.64
N ALA A 254 13.96 1.02 -0.41
CA ALA A 254 14.99 0.37 -1.22
C ALA A 254 16.23 -0.03 -0.39
N ILE A 255 16.69 0.83 0.53
CA ILE A 255 17.79 0.50 1.45
C ILE A 255 17.44 -0.70 2.32
N ILE A 256 16.23 -0.72 2.87
CA ILE A 256 15.81 -1.78 3.81
C ILE A 256 15.56 -3.09 3.09
N ASP A 257 14.96 -3.08 1.91
CA ASP A 257 14.70 -4.28 1.12
C ASP A 257 16.00 -4.95 0.69
N SER A 258 17.00 -4.16 0.29
CA SER A 258 18.36 -4.65 0.00
C SER A 258 18.96 -5.37 1.23
N ILE A 259 18.97 -4.72 2.41
CA ILE A 259 19.53 -5.31 3.64
C ILE A 259 18.71 -6.51 4.13
N SER A 260 17.38 -6.48 3.95
CA SER A 260 16.48 -7.54 4.39
C SER A 260 16.62 -8.79 3.53
N SER A 261 16.86 -8.64 2.23
CA SER A 261 17.13 -9.77 1.33
C SER A 261 18.35 -10.58 1.78
N ASP A 262 19.45 -9.92 2.14
CA ASP A 262 20.64 -10.56 2.72
C ASP A 262 20.34 -11.27 4.04
N THR A 263 19.47 -10.69 4.87
CA THR A 263 19.12 -11.28 6.18
C THR A 263 18.30 -12.56 6.04
N MET A 264 17.44 -12.66 5.02
CA MET A 264 16.60 -13.83 4.76
C MET A 264 17.39 -15.02 4.24
N GLU A 265 18.48 -14.79 3.49
CA GLU A 265 19.32 -15.86 2.93
C GLU A 265 20.15 -16.58 4.00
N TYR A 266 20.56 -15.89 5.08
CA TYR A 266 21.46 -16.43 6.10
C TYR A 266 20.85 -16.36 7.51
N GLN A 267 19.68 -17.00 7.69
CA GLN A 267 18.96 -17.03 8.96
C GLN A 267 19.80 -17.62 10.10
N GLY A 268 19.77 -16.98 11.28
CA GLY A 268 20.46 -17.44 12.49
C GLY A 268 21.76 -16.68 12.82
N THR A 269 22.44 -16.12 11.81
CA THR A 269 23.72 -15.40 11.96
C THR A 269 23.63 -14.17 12.89
N CYS A 270 22.46 -13.51 12.97
CA CYS A 270 22.25 -12.34 13.82
C CYS A 270 21.55 -12.63 15.15
N ALA A 271 21.12 -13.86 15.43
CA ALA A 271 20.24 -14.16 16.59
C ALA A 271 20.89 -13.87 17.96
N TRP A 272 22.23 -13.88 18.02
CA TRP A 272 22.99 -13.62 19.25
C TRP A 272 22.78 -12.19 19.78
N ILE A 273 22.51 -11.22 18.91
CA ILE A 273 22.38 -9.80 19.28
C ILE A 273 21.18 -9.59 20.22
N LEU A 274 20.10 -10.35 20.02
CA LEU A 274 18.91 -10.33 20.87
C LEU A 274 19.16 -10.90 22.28
N LYS A 275 20.21 -11.71 22.44
CA LYS A 275 20.62 -12.28 23.74
C LYS A 275 21.58 -11.35 24.50
N ASN A 276 22.06 -10.27 23.88
CA ASN A 276 23.02 -9.36 24.51
C ASN A 276 22.35 -8.61 25.67
N LYS A 277 22.95 -8.68 26.86
CA LYS A 277 22.39 -8.09 28.09
C LYS A 277 22.12 -6.58 27.98
N LYS A 278 22.98 -5.84 27.26
CA LYS A 278 22.82 -4.39 27.06
C LYS A 278 21.63 -4.08 26.15
N ILE A 279 21.42 -4.87 25.10
CA ILE A 279 20.27 -4.73 24.19
C ILE A 279 18.97 -5.06 24.89
N VAL A 280 18.92 -6.17 25.63
CA VAL A 280 17.73 -6.54 26.41
C VAL A 280 17.39 -5.44 27.41
N SER A 281 18.40 -4.94 28.15
CA SER A 281 18.22 -3.85 29.10
C SER A 281 17.77 -2.53 28.47
N TRP A 282 18.23 -2.20 27.25
CA TRP A 282 17.77 -1.04 26.50
C TRP A 282 16.36 -1.25 25.92
N ALA A 283 16.03 -2.46 25.47
CA ALA A 283 14.74 -2.80 24.91
C ALA A 283 13.63 -2.79 25.97
N ASP A 284 13.91 -3.05 27.25
CA ASP A 284 12.93 -3.04 28.35
C ASP A 284 12.21 -1.68 28.50
N GLU A 285 10.96 -1.70 28.99
CA GLU A 285 10.16 -0.50 29.31
C GLU A 285 10.57 0.12 30.67
N LYS A 286 11.87 0.43 30.79
CA LYS A 286 12.47 1.10 31.96
C LYS A 286 13.19 2.38 31.53
N PRO A 287 13.08 3.49 32.27
CA PRO A 287 13.69 4.77 31.90
C PRO A 287 15.22 4.83 32.06
N ASP A 288 15.84 3.80 32.65
CA ASP A 288 17.24 3.83 33.09
C ASP A 288 18.25 3.80 31.93
N THR A 289 17.83 3.26 30.79
CA THR A 289 18.69 2.94 29.63
C THR A 289 18.16 3.60 28.36
N PRO A 290 18.27 4.94 28.24
CA PRO A 290 17.60 5.66 27.16
C PRO A 290 18.39 5.70 25.86
N ALA A 291 19.69 5.39 25.87
CA ALA A 291 20.55 5.50 24.70
C ALA A 291 21.48 4.27 24.55
N LEU A 292 21.63 3.80 23.31
CA LEU A 292 22.51 2.71 22.93
C LEU A 292 23.35 3.11 21.70
N TRP A 293 24.65 2.87 21.75
CA TRP A 293 25.56 3.05 20.63
C TRP A 293 26.17 1.71 20.22
N LEU A 294 25.86 1.28 18.99
CA LEU A 294 26.44 0.11 18.35
C LEU A 294 27.65 0.55 17.52
N LYS A 295 28.85 0.19 17.99
CA LYS A 295 30.14 0.57 17.39
C LYS A 295 30.76 -0.65 16.68
N GLY A 296 31.14 -0.50 15.42
CA GLY A 296 31.78 -1.58 14.66
C GLY A 296 32.54 -1.11 13.42
N SER A 297 33.55 -1.88 13.00
CA SER A 297 34.36 -1.63 11.80
C SER A 297 33.53 -1.69 10.51
N ALA A 298 34.11 -1.26 9.39
CA ALA A 298 33.52 -1.45 8.06
C ALA A 298 33.21 -2.94 7.81
N GLY A 299 32.03 -3.26 7.28
CA GLY A 299 31.66 -4.64 6.95
C GLY A 299 31.44 -5.59 8.13
N SER A 300 31.27 -5.08 9.37
CA SER A 300 30.99 -5.90 10.57
C SER A 300 29.51 -6.29 10.76
N GLY A 301 28.62 -5.90 9.85
CA GLY A 301 27.19 -6.26 9.90
C GLY A 301 26.26 -5.33 10.68
N LYS A 302 26.70 -4.11 11.04
CA LYS A 302 25.89 -3.13 11.82
C LYS A 302 24.47 -2.92 11.26
N SER A 303 24.35 -2.65 9.96
CA SER A 303 23.07 -2.38 9.31
C SER A 303 22.13 -3.59 9.36
N VAL A 304 22.67 -4.80 9.15
CA VAL A 304 21.94 -6.08 9.28
C VAL A 304 21.41 -6.26 10.71
N LEU A 305 22.25 -5.99 11.73
CA LEU A 305 21.83 -6.03 13.14
C LEU A 305 20.74 -5.00 13.46
N CYS A 306 20.84 -3.78 12.95
CA CYS A 306 19.81 -2.74 13.10
C CYS A 306 18.47 -3.17 12.48
N THR A 307 18.48 -3.71 11.26
CA THR A 307 17.27 -4.23 10.59
C THR A 307 16.64 -5.36 11.39
N GLN A 308 17.45 -6.29 11.91
CA GLN A 308 16.96 -7.40 12.74
C GLN A 308 16.33 -6.91 14.05
N LEU A 309 16.90 -5.89 14.68
CA LEU A 309 16.31 -5.24 15.87
C LEU A 309 15.01 -4.49 15.56
N VAL A 310 14.94 -3.79 14.43
CA VAL A 310 13.71 -3.12 13.97
C VAL A 310 12.60 -4.16 13.80
N ASN A 311 12.87 -5.26 13.10
CA ASN A 311 11.87 -6.32 12.86
C ASN A 311 11.40 -6.98 14.16
N PHE A 312 12.32 -7.25 15.09
CA PHE A 312 11.98 -7.81 16.39
C PHE A 312 11.10 -6.87 17.23
N LEU A 313 11.44 -5.58 17.29
CA LEU A 313 10.72 -4.62 18.12
C LEU A 313 9.38 -4.20 17.51
N LYS A 314 9.26 -4.10 16.18
CA LYS A 314 8.00 -3.73 15.50
C LYS A 314 6.82 -4.63 15.87
N GLY A 315 7.06 -5.92 16.13
CA GLY A 315 5.99 -6.87 16.48
C GLY A 315 5.36 -6.64 17.86
N THR A 316 6.01 -5.90 18.76
CA THR A 316 5.53 -5.71 20.15
C THR A 316 5.54 -4.27 20.63
N LYS A 317 6.26 -3.36 19.95
CA LYS A 317 6.61 -2.03 20.46
C LYS A 317 6.51 -0.94 19.39
N THR A 318 6.39 0.30 19.84
CA THR A 318 6.38 1.48 18.97
C THR A 318 7.79 1.84 18.51
N VAL A 319 8.15 1.49 17.28
CA VAL A 319 9.47 1.79 16.69
C VAL A 319 9.37 2.80 15.57
N ALA A 320 10.34 3.72 15.47
CA ALA A 320 10.62 4.51 14.27
C ALA A 320 12.11 4.39 13.92
N TYR A 321 12.46 4.43 12.64
CA TYR A 321 13.82 4.16 12.20
C TYR A 321 14.21 4.96 10.96
N HIS A 322 15.52 5.11 10.73
CA HIS A 322 16.08 5.71 9.53
C HIS A 322 17.48 5.13 9.25
N PHE A 323 17.75 4.80 7.99
CA PHE A 323 19.03 4.26 7.55
C PHE A 323 19.74 5.28 6.66
N CYS A 324 20.89 5.78 7.12
CA CYS A 324 21.75 6.64 6.34
C CYS A 324 22.61 5.78 5.41
N SER A 325 22.52 6.00 4.10
CA SER A 325 23.30 5.30 3.08
C SER A 325 23.90 6.26 2.05
N TYR A 326 25.18 6.10 1.77
CA TYR A 326 25.95 6.86 0.78
C TYR A 326 25.42 6.70 -0.64
N LEU A 327 24.68 5.61 -0.90
CA LEU A 327 24.02 5.34 -2.17
C LEU A 327 22.92 6.37 -2.44
N TYR A 328 22.25 6.85 -1.40
CA TYR A 328 21.11 7.75 -1.50
C TYR A 328 21.41 9.05 -0.76
N ASN A 329 21.76 10.10 -1.49
CA ASN A 329 22.11 11.40 -0.90
C ASN A 329 21.00 11.95 0.00
N SER A 330 19.73 11.74 -0.35
CA SER A 330 18.54 12.08 0.45
C SER A 330 18.59 11.51 1.87
N SER A 331 19.05 10.27 2.04
CA SER A 331 19.11 9.58 3.34
C SER A 331 20.14 10.17 4.32
N THR A 332 21.13 10.92 3.81
CA THR A 332 22.16 11.56 4.65
C THR A 332 21.82 13.03 4.96
N MET A 333 20.68 13.53 4.46
CA MET A 333 20.23 14.91 4.71
C MET A 333 19.51 15.01 6.05
N TYR A 334 19.94 15.96 6.89
CA TYR A 334 19.36 16.19 8.22
C TYR A 334 17.83 16.33 8.22
N GLU A 335 17.30 17.10 7.26
CA GLU A 335 15.86 17.33 7.13
C GLU A 335 15.08 16.05 6.78
N GLN A 336 15.65 15.15 5.97
CA GLN A 336 15.00 13.92 5.56
C GLN A 336 14.96 12.90 6.69
N VAL A 337 15.98 12.86 7.55
CA VAL A 337 15.94 12.08 8.80
C VAL A 337 14.74 12.51 9.65
N LEU A 338 14.54 13.83 9.84
CA LEU A 338 13.40 14.34 10.61
C LEU A 338 12.06 14.04 9.95
N LYS A 339 11.93 14.29 8.64
CA LYS A 339 10.71 14.03 7.87
C LYS A 339 10.29 12.56 7.96
N SER A 340 11.25 11.64 7.78
CA SER A 340 11.07 10.19 7.89
C SER A 340 10.54 9.79 9.28
N LEU A 341 11.14 10.30 10.35
CA LEU A 341 10.71 10.00 11.71
C LEU A 341 9.33 10.57 12.03
N ILE A 342 9.05 11.81 11.60
CA ILE A 342 7.75 12.47 11.79
C ILE A 342 6.65 11.69 11.09
N LEU A 343 6.85 11.26 9.83
CA LEU A 343 5.87 10.48 9.09
C LEU A 343 5.54 9.16 9.77
N GLN A 344 6.55 8.43 10.24
CA GLN A 344 6.37 7.17 10.96
C GLN A 344 5.64 7.34 12.30
N ILE A 345 5.81 8.48 12.98
CA ILE A 345 5.10 8.77 14.24
C ILE A 345 3.66 9.19 13.97
N VAL A 346 3.44 10.14 13.05
CA VAL A 346 2.12 10.67 12.71
C VAL A 346 1.20 9.57 12.17
N ARG A 347 1.74 8.63 11.38
CA ARG A 347 0.96 7.49 10.84
C ARG A 347 0.35 6.59 11.92
N LYS A 348 0.87 6.61 13.14
CA LYS A 348 0.40 5.75 14.24
C LYS A 348 -0.80 6.32 14.99
N ASP A 349 -1.08 7.61 14.87
CA ASP A 349 -2.17 8.24 15.59
C ASP A 349 -2.93 9.24 14.70
N SER A 350 -4.19 8.90 14.44
CA SER A 350 -5.11 9.74 13.69
C SER A 350 -5.25 11.16 14.24
N ASP A 351 -5.23 11.35 15.56
CA ASP A 351 -5.35 12.68 16.17
C ASP A 351 -4.13 13.55 15.85
N MET A 352 -2.95 12.93 15.70
CA MET A 352 -1.74 13.61 15.28
C MET A 352 -1.80 14.05 13.82
N ILE A 353 -2.37 13.22 12.93
CA ILE A 353 -2.59 13.59 11.52
C ILE A 353 -3.41 14.88 11.46
N SER A 354 -4.55 14.93 12.13
CA SER A 354 -5.39 16.13 12.12
C SER A 354 -4.73 17.33 12.78
N TYR A 355 -3.96 17.14 13.85
CA TYR A 355 -3.19 18.22 14.47
C TYR A 355 -2.17 18.83 13.50
N VAL A 356 -1.34 17.99 12.87
CA VAL A 356 -0.32 18.47 11.93
C VAL A 356 -0.96 19.17 10.74
N TYR A 357 -2.03 18.59 10.18
CA TYR A 357 -2.78 19.20 9.09
C TYR A 357 -3.32 20.58 9.47
N THR A 358 -3.99 20.69 10.63
CA THR A 358 -4.67 21.92 11.04
C THR A 358 -3.67 23.02 11.42
N THR A 359 -2.61 22.69 12.16
CA THR A 359 -1.68 23.69 12.69
C THR A 359 -0.56 24.06 11.73
N TYR A 360 -0.15 23.17 10.82
CA TYR A 360 1.01 23.43 9.96
C TYR A 360 0.61 23.66 8.50
N ILE A 361 -0.37 22.92 7.98
CA ILE A 361 -0.79 23.02 6.57
C ILE A 361 -1.81 24.15 6.40
N LEU A 362 -2.91 24.16 7.17
CA LEU A 362 -3.93 25.20 7.05
C LEU A 362 -3.39 26.59 7.44
N GLU A 363 -2.51 26.67 8.45
CA GLU A 363 -1.83 27.92 8.83
C GLU A 363 -0.65 28.30 7.90
N ARG A 364 -0.39 27.53 6.83
CA ARG A 364 0.66 27.77 5.81
C ARG A 364 2.07 27.96 6.39
N ARG A 365 2.47 27.12 7.35
CA ARG A 365 3.82 27.15 7.93
C ARG A 365 4.82 26.42 7.03
N SER A 366 6.03 26.99 6.87
CA SER A 366 7.10 26.36 6.09
C SER A 366 7.81 25.24 6.86
N SER A 367 8.20 24.17 6.16
CA SER A 367 8.86 22.97 6.71
C SER A 367 10.37 23.19 6.98
N THR A 368 10.72 24.27 7.70
CA THR A 368 12.13 24.54 8.07
C THR A 368 12.65 23.56 9.12
N ASN A 369 13.96 23.36 9.20
CA ASN A 369 14.57 22.43 10.16
C ASN A 369 14.15 22.69 11.63
N THR A 370 14.06 23.96 12.04
CA THR A 370 13.63 24.34 13.40
C THR A 370 12.17 23.95 13.66
N VAL A 371 11.31 24.11 12.65
CA VAL A 371 9.89 23.74 12.72
C VAL A 371 9.74 22.22 12.84
N LEU A 372 10.52 21.45 12.07
CA LEU A 372 10.52 19.99 12.12
C LEU A 372 11.02 19.46 13.47
N GLU A 373 12.10 20.02 14.03
CA GLU A 373 12.60 19.66 15.36
C GLU A 373 11.54 19.89 16.45
N GLN A 374 10.88 21.05 16.43
CA GLN A 374 9.81 21.39 17.37
C GLN A 374 8.58 20.50 17.20
N LEU A 375 8.21 20.18 15.96
CA LEU A 375 7.10 19.29 15.66
C LEU A 375 7.37 17.88 16.20
N LEU A 376 8.56 17.33 15.94
CA LEU A 376 8.95 16.01 16.45
C LEU A 376 8.86 15.94 17.98
N GLN A 377 9.38 16.96 18.68
CA GLN A 377 9.30 17.04 20.14
C GLN A 377 7.86 17.09 20.66
N LYS A 378 6.99 17.88 20.01
CA LYS A 378 5.57 17.98 20.39
C LYS A 378 4.84 16.65 20.17
N LEU A 379 5.03 16.01 19.02
CA LEU A 379 4.40 14.73 18.70
C LEU A 379 4.77 13.66 19.72
N LEU A 380 6.06 13.53 20.04
CA LEU A 380 6.54 12.58 21.04
C LEU A 380 5.91 12.85 22.42
N ALA A 381 5.81 14.12 22.83
CA ALA A 381 5.19 14.49 24.09
C ALA A 381 3.68 14.17 24.17
N SER A 382 3.00 14.00 23.03
CA SER A 382 1.55 13.78 22.94
C SER A 382 1.12 12.35 22.57
N MET A 383 2.03 11.37 22.47
CA MET A 383 1.66 10.00 22.03
C MET A 383 0.93 9.15 23.07
N SER A 384 0.91 9.52 24.35
CA SER A 384 0.32 8.65 25.39
C SER A 384 -1.21 8.77 25.41
N ASN A 385 -1.87 7.70 24.99
CA ASN A 385 -3.34 7.59 24.90
C ASN A 385 -4.00 7.10 26.20
N VAL A 386 -3.21 6.58 27.14
CA VAL A 386 -3.72 6.06 28.42
C VAL A 386 -3.34 7.01 29.56
N PRO A 387 -4.33 7.52 30.32
CA PRO A 387 -4.05 8.33 31.50
C PRO A 387 -3.11 7.63 32.49
N ASN A 388 -2.15 8.37 33.05
CA ASN A 388 -1.26 7.91 34.13
C ASN A 388 -0.34 6.71 33.80
N GLN A 389 -0.19 6.35 32.52
CA GLN A 389 0.77 5.33 32.07
C GLN A 389 1.84 5.96 31.17
N ALA A 390 3.11 5.64 31.42
CA ALA A 390 4.20 6.08 30.57
C ALA A 390 4.22 5.25 29.27
N SER A 391 4.21 5.93 28.13
CA SER A 391 4.39 5.30 26.82
C SER A 391 5.87 5.27 26.43
N TYR A 392 6.29 4.33 25.59
CA TYR A 392 7.67 4.21 25.13
C TYR A 392 7.75 4.22 23.61
N ILE A 393 8.82 4.82 23.07
CA ILE A 393 9.15 4.78 21.65
C ILE A 393 10.65 4.52 21.46
N TRP A 394 10.98 3.63 20.52
CA TRP A 394 12.35 3.29 20.15
C TRP A 394 12.70 3.90 18.79
N LEU A 395 13.73 4.75 18.77
CA LEU A 395 14.29 5.34 17.57
C LEU A 395 15.58 4.60 17.19
N ILE A 396 15.66 4.05 15.97
CA ILE A 396 16.83 3.32 15.48
C ILE A 396 17.41 4.07 14.28
N ILE A 397 18.65 4.56 14.40
CA ILE A 397 19.35 5.30 13.35
C ILE A 397 20.63 4.58 12.97
N ASP A 398 20.66 4.04 11.75
CA ASP A 398 21.82 3.31 11.22
C ASP A 398 22.67 4.19 10.28
N GLY A 399 23.96 3.89 10.19
CA GLY A 399 24.87 4.55 9.24
C GLY A 399 25.17 6.02 9.54
N LEU A 400 25.09 6.45 10.81
CA LEU A 400 25.27 7.87 11.15
C LEU A 400 26.66 8.41 10.75
N ASP A 401 27.67 7.55 10.63
CA ASP A 401 29.01 7.90 10.13
C ASP A 401 29.04 8.31 8.66
N GLU A 402 27.99 7.99 7.89
CA GLU A 402 27.87 8.36 6.48
C GLU A 402 27.34 9.80 6.29
N CYS A 403 26.86 10.42 7.36
CA CYS A 403 26.50 11.85 7.37
C CYS A 403 27.73 12.74 7.60
N ASP A 404 27.69 13.98 7.11
CA ASP A 404 28.75 14.96 7.39
C ASP A 404 28.87 15.25 8.91
N ALA A 405 30.09 15.55 9.37
CA ALA A 405 30.39 15.76 10.79
C ALA A 405 29.49 16.81 11.47
N GLU A 406 29.18 17.92 10.79
CA GLU A 406 28.27 18.95 11.30
C GLU A 406 26.85 18.41 11.54
N LYS A 407 26.34 17.59 10.61
CA LYS A 407 25.01 16.96 10.70
C LYS A 407 24.96 15.93 11.83
N GLN A 408 26.02 15.13 11.99
CA GLN A 408 26.14 14.17 13.10
C GLN A 408 26.04 14.86 14.46
N ILE A 409 26.79 15.97 14.65
CA ILE A 409 26.76 16.75 15.90
C ILE A 409 25.35 17.28 16.18
N ARG A 410 24.66 17.77 15.14
CA ARG A 410 23.29 18.28 15.26
C ARG A 410 22.29 17.18 15.64
N LEU A 411 22.37 16.01 15.01
CA LEU A 411 21.51 14.86 15.34
C LEU A 411 21.73 14.37 16.79
N VAL A 412 22.99 14.24 17.23
CA VAL A 412 23.28 13.85 18.62
C VAL A 412 22.76 14.89 19.62
N ARG A 413 22.84 16.18 19.30
CA ARG A 413 22.24 17.24 20.12
C ARG A 413 20.72 17.06 20.24
N LEU A 414 20.04 16.76 19.14
CA LEU A 414 18.61 16.48 19.15
C LEU A 414 18.28 15.23 19.96
N PHE A 415 18.99 14.12 19.77
CA PHE A 415 18.78 12.88 20.53
C PHE A 415 18.94 13.12 22.03
N ASN A 416 19.94 13.90 22.46
CA ASN A 416 20.12 14.30 23.85
C ASN A 416 18.93 15.10 24.42
N GLN A 417 18.23 15.88 23.59
CA GLN A 417 17.00 16.57 23.99
C GLN A 417 15.82 15.59 24.09
N LEU A 418 15.70 14.64 23.16
CA LEU A 418 14.62 13.65 23.14
C LEU A 418 14.69 12.65 24.31
N ILE A 419 15.90 12.24 24.72
CA ILE A 419 16.10 11.30 25.84
C ILE A 419 16.08 11.97 27.23
N ALA A 420 15.88 13.29 27.30
CA ALA A 420 15.81 14.00 28.57
C ALA A 420 14.59 13.52 29.39
N LYS A 421 14.65 13.64 30.73
CA LYS A 421 13.52 13.20 31.57
C LYS A 421 12.27 14.00 31.20
N PRO A 422 11.12 13.33 31.00
CA PRO A 422 9.88 14.00 30.68
C PRO A 422 9.49 15.01 31.78
N THR A 423 9.09 16.21 31.38
CA THR A 423 8.64 17.28 32.28
C THR A 423 7.21 17.07 32.77
N VAL A 424 6.41 16.30 32.06
CA VAL A 424 4.99 16.02 32.36
C VAL A 424 4.82 14.54 32.74
N PRO A 425 4.21 14.22 33.90
CA PRO A 425 3.87 12.85 34.25
C PRO A 425 2.99 12.18 33.17
N GLY A 426 3.33 10.96 32.75
CA GLY A 426 2.59 10.20 31.71
C GLY A 426 2.96 10.52 30.26
N SER A 427 3.96 11.37 30.00
CA SER A 427 4.47 11.60 28.65
C SER A 427 5.40 10.47 28.15
N THR A 428 5.60 10.41 26.84
CA THR A 428 6.35 9.34 26.17
C THR A 428 7.84 9.41 26.47
N ILE A 429 8.42 8.28 26.83
CA ILE A 429 9.86 8.12 27.05
C ILE A 429 10.49 7.66 25.72
N CYS A 430 11.43 8.45 25.21
CA CYS A 430 12.18 8.13 24.00
C CYS A 430 13.44 7.33 24.31
N LYS A 431 13.65 6.24 23.58
CA LYS A 431 14.87 5.44 23.59
C LYS A 431 15.54 5.49 22.23
N VAL A 432 16.85 5.74 22.17
CA VAL A 432 17.58 5.92 20.91
C VAL A 432 18.67 4.86 20.78
N LEU A 433 18.73 4.19 19.63
CA LEU A 433 19.85 3.38 19.18
C LEU A 433 20.48 4.04 17.97
N THR A 434 21.80 4.19 18.01
CA THR A 434 22.59 4.68 16.89
C THR A 434 23.68 3.68 16.54
N ALA A 435 23.88 3.41 15.26
CA ALA A 435 24.95 2.55 14.79
C ALA A 435 25.93 3.35 13.92
N SER A 436 27.23 3.20 14.20
CA SER A 436 28.28 3.89 13.44
C SER A 436 29.66 3.24 13.57
N ARG A 437 30.59 3.64 12.69
CA ARG A 437 32.04 3.38 12.86
C ARG A 437 32.62 4.11 14.06
N GLY A 438 33.75 3.64 14.58
CA GLY A 438 34.47 4.29 15.68
C GLY A 438 35.92 4.61 15.34
N PRO A 439 36.53 5.65 15.96
CA PRO A 439 35.95 6.64 16.90
C PRO A 439 35.14 7.76 16.21
N SER A 440 34.11 8.29 16.89
CA SER A 440 33.28 9.41 16.40
C SER A 440 33.11 10.47 17.50
N GLU A 441 33.57 11.70 17.23
CA GLU A 441 33.48 12.83 18.18
C GLU A 441 32.02 13.16 18.53
N ALA A 442 31.11 13.06 17.56
CA ALA A 442 29.69 13.30 17.76
C ALA A 442 29.10 12.27 18.75
N MET A 443 29.38 10.98 18.55
CA MET A 443 28.86 9.91 19.40
C MET A 443 29.40 9.97 20.84
N GLU A 444 30.59 10.54 21.04
CA GLU A 444 31.09 10.74 22.39
C GLU A 444 30.22 11.70 23.22
N ARG A 445 29.53 12.64 22.56
CA ARG A 445 28.62 13.60 23.21
C ARG A 445 27.23 13.04 23.53
N LEU A 446 26.90 11.81 23.13
CA LEU A 446 25.61 11.18 23.46
C LEU A 446 25.58 10.78 24.95
N ARG A 447 24.61 11.33 25.69
CA ARG A 447 24.50 11.17 27.16
C ARG A 447 23.83 9.85 27.53
N ARG A 448 24.19 9.29 28.70
CA ARG A 448 23.59 8.07 29.28
C ARG A 448 23.58 6.88 28.31
N LYS A 449 24.57 6.82 27.40
CA LYS A 449 24.70 5.77 26.40
C LYS A 449 25.26 4.49 27.00
N GLN A 450 24.68 3.36 26.63
CA GLN A 450 25.38 2.07 26.68
C GLN A 450 26.16 1.89 25.38
N ILE A 451 27.35 1.29 25.46
CA ILE A 451 28.20 1.05 24.28
C ILE A 451 28.30 -0.45 24.06
N ILE A 452 28.01 -0.90 22.84
CA ILE A 452 28.29 -2.25 22.35
C ILE A 452 29.35 -2.12 21.28
N SER A 453 30.55 -2.63 21.56
CA SER A 453 31.64 -2.69 20.61
C SER A 453 31.64 -4.07 19.96
N LEU A 454 31.38 -4.14 18.66
CA LEU A 454 31.47 -5.39 17.90
C LEU A 454 32.89 -6.00 17.98
N ALA A 455 33.93 -5.16 18.14
CA ALA A 455 35.30 -5.63 18.35
C ALA A 455 35.50 -6.37 19.69
N GLU A 456 34.61 -6.20 20.68
CA GLU A 456 34.63 -6.90 21.97
C GLU A 456 33.76 -8.18 21.95
N GLU A 457 32.86 -8.32 20.98
CA GLU A 457 31.94 -9.45 20.82
C GLU A 457 32.47 -10.48 19.80
N LYS A 458 33.79 -10.64 19.71
CA LYS A 458 34.46 -11.48 18.69
C LYS A 458 33.93 -12.91 18.66
N GLY A 459 33.74 -13.56 19.81
CA GLY A 459 33.25 -14.94 19.85
C GLY A 459 31.88 -15.10 19.19
N SER A 460 30.96 -14.17 19.42
CA SER A 460 29.63 -14.18 18.80
C SER A 460 29.68 -13.87 17.30
N LEU A 461 30.59 -12.98 16.89
CA LEU A 461 30.78 -12.63 15.48
C LEU A 461 31.49 -13.75 14.70
N ASP A 462 32.51 -14.37 15.27
CA ASP A 462 33.25 -15.46 14.64
C ASP A 462 32.33 -16.67 14.45
N GLU A 463 31.48 -16.99 15.43
CA GLU A 463 30.43 -18.02 15.29
C GLU A 463 29.45 -17.66 14.17
N ALA A 464 29.01 -16.41 14.08
CA ALA A 464 28.09 -15.97 13.04
C ALA A 464 28.74 -15.98 11.64
N ILE A 465 30.01 -15.60 11.53
CA ILE A 465 30.79 -15.69 10.29
C ILE A 465 31.03 -17.15 9.92
N TRP A 466 31.31 -18.01 10.90
CA TRP A 466 31.47 -19.45 10.71
C TRP A 466 30.22 -20.07 10.11
N GLN A 467 29.03 -19.72 10.62
CA GLN A 467 27.76 -20.18 10.06
C GLN A 467 27.54 -19.67 8.63
N TYR A 468 27.82 -18.38 8.39
CA TYR A 468 27.73 -17.76 7.07
C TYR A 468 28.64 -18.44 6.03
N VAL A 469 29.93 -18.61 6.35
CA VAL A 469 30.90 -19.27 5.46
C VAL A 469 30.51 -20.72 5.24
N GLY A 470 29.99 -21.40 6.26
CA GLY A 470 29.57 -22.80 6.16
C GLY A 470 28.45 -22.96 5.14
N LEU A 471 27.39 -22.15 5.26
CA LEU A 471 26.28 -22.15 4.31
C LEU A 471 26.75 -21.87 2.87
N ARG A 472 27.68 -20.94 2.69
CA ARG A 472 28.22 -20.58 1.37
C ARG A 472 29.11 -21.66 0.76
N LEU A 473 29.96 -22.30 1.56
CA LEU A 473 30.79 -23.42 1.11
C LEU A 473 29.93 -24.65 0.79
N GLU A 474 28.82 -24.84 1.50
CA GLU A 474 27.85 -25.90 1.21
C GLU A 474 27.24 -25.76 -0.20
N THR A 475 26.98 -24.52 -0.64
CA THR A 475 26.54 -24.24 -2.01
C THR A 475 27.59 -24.66 -3.06
N MET A 476 28.88 -24.58 -2.72
CA MET A 476 30.00 -25.00 -3.58
C MET A 476 30.36 -26.49 -3.43
N ARG A 477 29.64 -27.25 -2.59
CA ARG A 477 29.97 -28.66 -2.30
C ARG A 477 30.12 -29.55 -3.54
N PRO A 478 29.35 -29.37 -4.64
CA PRO A 478 29.58 -30.13 -5.87
C PRO A 478 30.94 -29.87 -6.53
N GLU A 479 31.45 -28.64 -6.48
CA GLU A 479 32.75 -28.24 -7.04
C GLU A 479 33.89 -28.72 -6.14
N LEU A 480 33.71 -28.60 -4.82
CA LEU A 480 34.68 -29.08 -3.83
C LEU A 480 34.87 -30.61 -3.92
N ARG A 481 33.81 -31.37 -4.23
CA ARG A 481 33.91 -32.81 -4.47
C ARG A 481 34.68 -33.17 -5.74
N GLN A 482 34.73 -32.30 -6.75
CA GLN A 482 35.47 -32.56 -7.99
C GLN A 482 36.98 -32.42 -7.82
N ILE A 483 37.43 -31.73 -6.76
CA ILE A 483 38.84 -31.58 -6.40
C ILE A 483 39.26 -32.49 -5.24
N ASP A 484 38.48 -33.56 -5.00
CA ASP A 484 38.68 -34.61 -3.98
C ASP A 484 38.81 -34.07 -2.54
N MET A 485 38.14 -32.96 -2.20
CA MET A 485 38.17 -32.42 -0.83
C MET A 485 37.29 -33.21 0.14
N GLU A 486 37.87 -33.59 1.28
CA GLU A 486 37.14 -34.22 2.39
C GLU A 486 36.42 -33.17 3.27
N ASP A 487 35.35 -33.56 3.97
CA ASP A 487 34.58 -32.66 4.85
C ASP A 487 35.47 -32.04 5.96
N SER A 488 36.50 -32.76 6.44
CA SER A 488 37.48 -32.22 7.39
C SER A 488 38.35 -31.11 6.81
N GLU A 489 38.62 -31.13 5.51
CA GLU A 489 39.42 -30.12 4.83
C GLU A 489 38.61 -28.85 4.55
N VAL A 490 37.32 -29.02 4.22
CA VAL A 490 36.37 -27.91 4.10
C VAL A 490 36.22 -27.20 5.44
N GLU A 491 36.16 -27.96 6.54
CA GLU A 491 36.14 -27.45 7.91
C GLU A 491 37.41 -26.65 8.26
N GLU A 492 38.59 -27.13 7.87
CA GLU A 492 39.86 -26.40 8.00
C GLU A 492 39.85 -25.06 7.25
N ILE A 493 39.38 -25.06 5.99
CA ILE A 493 39.25 -23.83 5.20
C ILE A 493 38.29 -22.86 5.89
N ARG A 494 37.12 -23.35 6.35
CA ARG A 494 36.14 -22.52 7.06
C ARG A 494 36.76 -21.84 8.27
N ASN A 495 37.49 -22.60 9.10
CA ASN A 495 38.17 -22.08 10.28
C ASN A 495 39.28 -21.07 9.93
N SER A 496 40.01 -21.30 8.84
CA SER A 496 41.03 -20.35 8.34
C SER A 496 40.41 -19.03 7.89
N ILE A 497 39.28 -19.07 7.17
CA ILE A 497 38.55 -17.88 6.72
C ILE A 497 38.04 -17.08 7.92
N VAL A 498 37.38 -17.72 8.88
CA VAL A 498 36.85 -17.06 10.10
C VAL A 498 37.98 -16.36 10.86
N LYS A 499 39.10 -17.06 11.08
CA LYS A 499 40.27 -16.51 11.77
C LYS A 499 40.86 -15.28 11.06
N LYS A 500 40.88 -15.29 9.73
CA LYS A 500 41.39 -14.16 8.93
C LYS A 500 40.40 -13.01 8.83
N ALA A 501 39.10 -13.29 8.87
CA ALA A 501 38.06 -12.28 8.81
C ALA A 501 38.07 -11.33 10.03
N ASP A 502 38.54 -11.80 11.19
CA ASP A 502 38.67 -11.01 12.43
C ASP A 502 37.41 -10.17 12.74
N GLY A 503 36.23 -10.81 12.66
CA GLY A 503 34.93 -10.15 12.87
C GLY A 503 34.39 -9.31 11.70
N MET A 504 35.00 -9.36 10.51
CA MET A 504 34.53 -8.66 9.30
C MET A 504 33.81 -9.62 8.33
N PHE A 505 32.48 -9.58 8.32
CA PHE A 505 31.66 -10.33 7.35
C PHE A 505 32.02 -10.01 5.90
N LEU A 506 32.29 -8.75 5.60
CA LEU A 506 32.71 -8.33 4.27
C LEU A 506 33.98 -9.04 3.78
N TYR A 507 34.96 -9.24 4.68
CA TYR A 507 36.17 -9.97 4.32
C TYR A 507 35.85 -11.44 4.03
N ALA A 508 35.06 -12.09 4.89
CA ALA A 508 34.64 -13.47 4.68
C ALA A 508 33.88 -13.65 3.35
N ARG A 509 32.95 -12.75 3.04
CA ARG A 509 32.23 -12.70 1.75
C ARG A 509 33.20 -12.64 0.57
N LEU A 510 34.10 -11.65 0.56
CA LEU A 510 35.07 -11.46 -0.53
C LEU A 510 36.02 -12.66 -0.69
N VAL A 511 36.42 -13.32 0.41
CA VAL A 511 37.26 -14.52 0.33
C VAL A 511 36.49 -15.67 -0.32
N VAL A 512 35.23 -15.88 0.06
CA VAL A 512 34.42 -16.93 -0.56
C VAL A 512 34.15 -16.62 -2.03
N ASP A 513 33.79 -15.38 -2.38
CA ASP A 513 33.59 -14.96 -3.78
C ASP A 513 34.87 -15.14 -4.62
N TYR A 514 36.03 -14.85 -4.02
CA TYR A 514 37.34 -15.11 -4.63
C TYR A 514 37.54 -16.61 -4.88
N LEU A 515 37.17 -17.47 -3.94
CA LEU A 515 37.29 -18.92 -4.10
C LEU A 515 36.35 -19.44 -5.20
N THR A 516 35.11 -18.94 -5.28
CA THR A 516 34.17 -19.31 -6.35
C THR A 516 34.64 -18.86 -7.73
N SER A 517 35.35 -17.73 -7.82
CA SER A 517 35.78 -17.16 -9.10
C SER A 517 37.08 -17.77 -9.64
N ASN A 518 37.82 -18.54 -8.84
CA ASN A 518 39.11 -19.13 -9.24
C ASN A 518 38.99 -20.64 -9.43
N ILE A 519 39.78 -21.17 -10.38
CA ILE A 519 39.82 -22.60 -10.68
C ILE A 519 40.94 -23.23 -9.85
N PHE A 520 40.61 -24.31 -9.14
CA PHE A 520 41.56 -25.11 -8.35
C PHE A 520 41.57 -26.55 -8.89
N TYR A 521 42.74 -27.18 -8.88
CA TYR A 521 42.91 -28.58 -9.30
C TYR A 521 43.03 -29.55 -8.12
N SER A 522 43.21 -29.04 -6.90
CA SER A 522 43.28 -29.86 -5.67
C SER A 522 42.87 -29.06 -4.43
N GLY A 523 42.42 -29.76 -3.38
CA GLY A 523 42.15 -29.17 -2.07
C GLY A 523 43.36 -28.45 -1.46
N ASP A 524 44.56 -29.01 -1.63
CA ASP A 524 45.81 -28.40 -1.12
C ASP A 524 46.12 -27.05 -1.77
N GLU A 525 45.88 -26.92 -3.08
CA GLU A 525 46.05 -25.66 -3.82
C GLU A 525 45.08 -24.58 -3.29
N MET A 526 43.84 -24.98 -3.01
CA MET A 526 42.83 -24.09 -2.43
C MET A 526 43.21 -23.64 -1.01
N LYS A 527 43.64 -24.58 -0.15
CA LYS A 527 44.14 -24.28 1.21
C LYS A 527 45.33 -23.32 1.17
N GLU A 528 46.29 -23.57 0.30
CA GLU A 528 47.46 -22.72 0.14
C GLU A 528 47.06 -21.31 -0.35
N SER A 529 46.10 -21.21 -1.28
CA SER A 529 45.56 -19.95 -1.75
C SER A 529 44.96 -19.12 -0.61
N VAL A 530 44.07 -19.73 0.20
CA VAL A 530 43.47 -19.08 1.39
C VAL A 530 44.57 -18.64 2.37
N ASN A 531 45.58 -19.47 2.63
CA ASN A 531 46.67 -19.15 3.54
C ASN A 531 47.52 -17.96 3.05
N ARG A 532 47.71 -17.82 1.73
CA ARG A 532 48.43 -16.69 1.10
C ARG A 532 47.60 -15.40 0.98
N LEU A 533 46.30 -15.40 1.31
CA LEU A 533 45.48 -14.19 1.25
C LEU A 533 45.88 -13.14 2.31
N PRO A 534 45.91 -11.84 1.97
CA PRO A 534 46.26 -10.76 2.91
C PRO A 534 45.24 -10.63 4.04
N GLN A 535 45.67 -10.26 5.25
CA GLN A 535 44.76 -10.05 6.39
C GLN A 535 44.04 -8.70 6.35
N LYS A 536 44.61 -7.68 5.69
CA LYS A 536 44.00 -6.36 5.60
C LYS A 536 43.11 -6.24 4.37
N LEU A 537 41.93 -5.65 4.57
CA LEU A 537 40.93 -5.45 3.51
C LEU A 537 41.48 -4.63 2.33
N THR A 538 42.28 -3.59 2.59
CA THR A 538 42.89 -2.74 1.55
C THR A 538 43.91 -3.50 0.69
N GLU A 539 44.72 -4.36 1.30
CA GLU A 539 45.67 -5.24 0.59
C GLU A 539 44.92 -6.28 -0.26
N PHE A 540 43.77 -6.75 0.23
CA PHE A 540 42.93 -7.69 -0.51
C PHE A 540 42.26 -7.04 -1.73
N TYR A 541 41.70 -5.83 -1.58
CA TYR A 541 41.21 -5.05 -2.74
C TYR A 541 42.31 -4.78 -3.77
N GLN A 542 43.52 -4.44 -3.32
CA GLN A 542 44.67 -4.25 -4.20
C GLN A 542 45.00 -5.53 -4.99
N ARG A 543 44.90 -6.71 -4.36
CA ARG A 543 45.13 -8.00 -5.01
C ARG A 543 44.07 -8.29 -6.06
N ILE A 544 42.78 -8.15 -5.71
CA ILE A 544 41.65 -8.33 -6.63
C ILE A 544 41.83 -7.40 -7.85
N LEU A 545 42.01 -6.10 -7.59
CA LEU A 545 42.20 -5.11 -8.66
C LEU A 545 43.44 -5.42 -9.52
N THR A 546 44.54 -5.86 -8.92
CA THR A 546 45.74 -6.22 -9.69
C THR A 546 45.47 -7.43 -10.59
N GLN A 547 44.82 -8.47 -10.10
CA GLN A 547 44.46 -9.66 -10.89
C GLN A 547 43.51 -9.31 -12.04
N THR A 548 42.49 -8.49 -11.78
CA THR A 548 41.53 -8.02 -12.81
C THR A 548 42.21 -7.22 -13.91
N LEU A 549 43.24 -6.43 -13.58
CA LEU A 549 43.92 -5.55 -14.54
C LEU A 549 45.07 -6.24 -15.31
N VAL A 550 45.55 -7.40 -14.84
CA VAL A 550 46.63 -8.14 -15.51
C VAL A 550 46.16 -8.61 -16.89
N GLY A 551 46.89 -8.22 -17.93
CA GLY A 551 46.58 -8.56 -19.32
C GLY A 551 45.69 -7.55 -20.06
N LEU A 552 45.26 -6.47 -19.41
CA LEU A 552 44.45 -5.41 -20.03
C LEU A 552 45.33 -4.27 -20.58
N ASP A 553 44.93 -3.72 -21.74
CA ASP A 553 45.55 -2.53 -22.31
C ASP A 553 45.06 -1.24 -21.63
N SER A 554 45.76 -0.12 -21.84
CA SER A 554 45.42 1.17 -21.21
C SER A 554 43.98 1.61 -21.47
N ARG A 555 43.43 1.32 -22.66
CA ARG A 555 42.04 1.63 -23.02
C ARG A 555 41.03 0.84 -22.18
N SER A 556 41.30 -0.45 -21.95
CA SER A 556 40.42 -1.29 -21.12
C SER A 556 40.46 -0.87 -19.65
N ILE A 557 41.65 -0.50 -19.15
CA ILE A 557 41.83 0.05 -17.79
C ILE A 557 41.03 1.35 -17.62
N ASP A 558 41.06 2.25 -18.61
CA ASP A 558 40.27 3.49 -18.59
C ASP A 558 38.76 3.24 -18.62
N ARG A 559 38.28 2.19 -19.30
CA ARG A 559 36.86 1.79 -19.29
C ARG A 559 36.42 1.26 -17.93
N ILE A 560 37.24 0.44 -17.29
CA ILE A 560 36.98 -0.04 -15.92
C ILE A 560 36.92 1.14 -14.96
N ARG A 561 37.89 2.08 -15.06
CA ARG A 561 37.87 3.32 -14.27
C ARG A 561 36.58 4.11 -14.45
N CYS A 562 36.08 4.20 -15.68
CA CYS A 562 34.82 4.88 -15.99
C CYS A 562 33.62 4.18 -15.33
N VAL A 563 33.53 2.84 -15.41
CA VAL A 563 32.47 2.05 -14.75
C VAL A 563 32.49 2.28 -13.24
N LEU A 564 33.64 2.11 -12.60
CA LEU A 564 33.79 2.33 -11.16
C LEU A 564 33.51 3.79 -10.77
N GLY A 565 33.82 4.74 -11.66
CA GLY A 565 33.49 6.16 -11.48
C GLY A 565 31.99 6.43 -11.47
N TRP A 566 31.22 5.80 -12.37
CA TRP A 566 29.75 5.85 -12.37
C TRP A 566 29.16 5.28 -11.09
N ILE A 567 29.60 4.09 -10.67
CA ILE A 567 29.11 3.47 -9.42
C ILE A 567 29.47 4.33 -8.19
N ALA A 568 30.63 5.00 -8.20
CA ALA A 568 31.10 5.81 -7.07
C ALA A 568 30.43 7.18 -6.93
N PHE A 569 30.15 7.87 -8.05
CA PHE A 569 29.81 9.31 -8.04
C PHE A 569 28.53 9.67 -8.80
N ALA A 570 27.77 8.67 -9.28
CA ALA A 570 26.41 8.93 -9.73
C ALA A 570 25.56 9.54 -8.59
N LYS A 571 24.60 10.39 -8.97
CA LYS A 571 23.67 11.08 -8.06
C LYS A 571 22.66 10.13 -7.44
N ARG A 572 22.37 9.02 -8.13
CA ARG A 572 21.67 7.84 -7.62
C ARG A 572 22.28 6.59 -8.24
N PRO A 573 22.11 5.40 -7.64
CA PRO A 573 22.48 4.15 -8.27
C PRO A 573 21.80 3.99 -9.65
N LEU A 574 22.53 3.39 -10.60
CA LEU A 574 22.08 3.19 -11.98
C LEU A 574 21.72 1.72 -12.20
N LYS A 575 20.61 1.48 -12.90
CA LYS A 575 20.24 0.15 -13.38
C LYS A 575 21.23 -0.33 -14.44
N LYS A 576 21.34 -1.66 -14.62
CA LYS A 576 22.25 -2.30 -15.59
C LYS A 576 22.20 -1.62 -16.95
N ILE A 577 20.99 -1.42 -17.49
CA ILE A 577 20.79 -0.81 -18.80
C ILE A 577 21.16 0.68 -18.84
N GLU A 578 20.89 1.42 -17.74
CA GLU A 578 21.27 2.82 -17.61
C GLU A 578 22.78 2.97 -17.55
N LEU A 579 23.47 2.10 -16.80
CA LEU A 579 24.93 2.11 -16.67
C LEU A 579 25.61 1.76 -17.99
N LEU A 580 25.15 0.73 -18.71
CA LEU A 580 25.68 0.38 -20.04
C LEU A 580 25.49 1.54 -21.03
N SER A 581 24.33 2.20 -20.98
CA SER A 581 24.03 3.38 -21.81
C SER A 581 24.95 4.55 -21.44
N ALA A 582 25.13 4.85 -20.15
CA ALA A 582 26.03 5.89 -19.66
C ALA A 582 27.49 5.66 -20.09
N ILE A 583 27.99 4.43 -19.97
CA ILE A 583 29.34 4.04 -20.41
C ILE A 583 29.49 4.22 -21.93
N THR A 584 28.43 3.94 -22.70
CA THR A 584 28.42 4.11 -24.16
C THR A 584 28.61 5.57 -24.56
N PHE A 585 28.00 6.52 -23.85
CA PHE A 585 28.12 7.96 -24.11
C PHE A 585 29.31 8.64 -23.43
N SER A 586 29.98 7.98 -22.48
CA SER A 586 31.12 8.54 -21.74
C SER A 586 32.31 9.02 -22.60
N PRO A 587 32.59 8.46 -23.80
CA PRO A 587 33.60 9.01 -24.71
C PRO A 587 33.26 10.39 -25.32
N GLY A 588 32.01 10.86 -25.21
CA GLY A 588 31.58 12.15 -25.75
C GLY A 588 31.18 12.13 -27.24
N ASP A 589 30.88 10.95 -27.80
CA ASP A 589 30.42 10.78 -29.18
C ASP A 589 28.89 10.60 -29.25
N PRO A 590 28.13 11.57 -29.80
CA PRO A 590 26.67 11.45 -29.93
C PRO A 590 26.22 10.47 -31.03
N GLN A 591 27.12 10.03 -31.92
CA GLN A 591 26.80 9.19 -33.08
C GLN A 591 26.88 7.67 -32.79
N VAL A 592 27.01 7.29 -31.53
CA VAL A 592 27.06 5.88 -31.10
C VAL A 592 25.79 5.12 -31.50
N ARG A 593 25.97 3.88 -31.99
CA ARG A 593 24.87 3.06 -32.54
C ARG A 593 24.64 1.75 -31.79
N ARG A 594 25.56 1.35 -30.93
CA ARG A 594 25.53 0.07 -30.22
C ARG A 594 25.82 0.31 -28.75
N LEU A 595 25.02 -0.33 -27.91
CA LEU A 595 25.22 -0.34 -26.47
C LEU A 595 26.56 -1.02 -26.12
N ALA A 596 27.20 -0.56 -25.05
CA ALA A 596 28.35 -1.22 -24.45
C ALA A 596 28.03 -2.70 -24.12
N PRO A 597 28.94 -3.64 -24.37
CA PRO A 597 28.74 -5.05 -24.02
C PRO A 597 28.66 -5.24 -22.50
N GLU A 598 27.79 -6.16 -22.07
CA GLU A 598 27.62 -6.53 -20.64
C GLU A 598 28.92 -6.99 -20.00
N LYS A 599 29.80 -7.65 -20.77
CA LYS A 599 31.13 -8.11 -20.33
C LYS A 599 31.98 -7.03 -19.66
N VAL A 600 31.75 -5.75 -19.95
CA VAL A 600 32.47 -4.65 -19.29
C VAL A 600 32.14 -4.55 -17.80
N LEU A 601 30.91 -4.92 -17.41
CA LEU A 601 30.46 -4.96 -16.02
C LEU A 601 30.97 -6.22 -15.31
N ASP A 602 30.97 -7.38 -15.98
CA ASP A 602 31.44 -8.66 -15.43
C ASP A 602 32.88 -8.59 -14.91
N ILE A 603 33.74 -7.83 -15.60
CA ILE A 603 35.15 -7.64 -15.21
C ILE A 603 35.26 -6.98 -13.81
N CYS A 604 34.27 -6.17 -13.41
CA CYS A 604 34.23 -5.51 -12.12
C CYS A 604 33.46 -6.29 -11.03
N GLY A 605 32.87 -7.44 -11.38
CA GLY A 605 31.90 -8.18 -10.55
C GLY A 605 32.42 -8.60 -9.16
N THR A 606 33.73 -8.71 -8.95
CA THR A 606 34.31 -9.01 -7.63
C THR A 606 34.32 -7.83 -6.67
N LEU A 607 34.09 -6.61 -7.15
CA LEU A 607 34.07 -5.36 -6.36
C LEU A 607 32.69 -4.68 -6.37
N THR A 608 31.80 -5.12 -7.25
CA THR A 608 30.47 -4.55 -7.47
C THR A 608 29.41 -5.62 -7.31
N GLU A 609 28.20 -5.22 -6.91
CA GLU A 609 27.05 -6.11 -6.83
C GLU A 609 25.89 -5.57 -7.67
N GLU A 610 25.13 -6.49 -8.26
CA GLU A 610 23.87 -6.20 -8.94
C GLU A 610 22.72 -6.59 -8.00
N SER A 611 21.92 -5.60 -7.63
CA SER A 611 20.70 -5.77 -6.83
C SER A 611 19.59 -6.47 -7.63
N ARG A 612 18.56 -6.99 -6.96
CA ARG A 612 17.40 -7.64 -7.61
C ARG A 612 16.66 -6.75 -8.62
N ASP A 613 16.71 -5.44 -8.44
CA ASP A 613 16.13 -4.44 -9.34
C ASP A 613 17.08 -4.05 -10.50
N THR A 614 18.16 -4.82 -10.71
CA THR A 614 19.26 -4.61 -11.68
C THR A 614 20.15 -3.40 -11.41
N THR A 615 20.06 -2.80 -10.22
CA THR A 615 20.87 -1.64 -9.84
C THR A 615 22.29 -2.06 -9.45
N PHE A 616 23.30 -1.33 -9.92
CA PHE A 616 24.70 -1.59 -9.62
C PHE A 616 25.21 -0.72 -8.46
N ALA A 617 25.84 -1.36 -7.47
CA ALA A 617 26.51 -0.71 -6.34
C ALA A 617 27.88 -1.35 -6.07
N PHE A 618 28.69 -0.73 -5.20
CA PHE A 618 29.84 -1.44 -4.63
C PHE A 618 29.36 -2.40 -3.56
N ILE A 619 30.02 -3.56 -3.45
CA ILE A 619 29.78 -4.53 -2.36
C ILE A 619 29.88 -3.86 -0.98
N HIS A 620 30.70 -2.80 -0.87
CA HIS A 620 30.71 -1.93 0.31
C HIS A 620 31.36 -0.56 0.00
N ASN A 621 30.97 0.50 0.72
CA ASN A 621 31.52 1.86 0.55
C ASN A 621 33.05 1.93 0.72
N SER A 622 33.65 1.00 1.46
CA SER A 622 35.11 0.91 1.63
C SER A 622 35.86 0.70 0.30
N VAL A 623 35.19 0.13 -0.72
CA VAL A 623 35.77 0.00 -2.07
C VAL A 623 35.97 1.39 -2.69
N LYS A 624 34.97 2.26 -2.57
CA LYS A 624 35.05 3.66 -3.01
C LYS A 624 36.18 4.40 -2.29
N GLU A 625 36.26 4.27 -0.96
CA GLU A 625 37.34 4.86 -0.15
C GLU A 625 38.73 4.38 -0.61
N PHE A 626 38.87 3.08 -0.88
CA PHE A 626 40.10 2.48 -1.38
C PHE A 626 40.51 3.02 -2.75
N LEU A 627 39.59 3.09 -3.71
CA LEU A 627 39.84 3.58 -5.08
C LEU A 627 40.18 5.08 -5.14
N GLN A 628 39.85 5.84 -4.09
CA GLN A 628 40.25 7.25 -3.94
C GLN A 628 41.69 7.41 -3.42
N THR A 629 42.33 6.35 -2.95
CA THR A 629 43.70 6.40 -2.42
C THR A 629 44.74 6.37 -3.57
N ALA A 630 45.76 7.23 -3.48
CA ALA A 630 46.76 7.45 -4.53
C ALA A 630 47.68 6.24 -4.84
N SER A 631 47.56 5.14 -4.10
CA SER A 631 48.38 3.92 -4.26
C SER A 631 47.85 2.93 -5.30
N THR A 632 46.70 3.20 -5.93
CA THR A 632 46.08 2.29 -6.89
C THR A 632 46.44 2.65 -8.34
N LYS A 633 46.44 1.67 -9.25
CA LYS A 633 46.58 1.94 -10.71
C LYS A 633 45.34 2.59 -11.33
N VAL A 634 44.20 2.49 -10.65
CA VAL A 634 42.89 2.99 -11.09
C VAL A 634 42.37 3.96 -10.02
N VAL A 635 42.98 5.14 -9.94
CA VAL A 635 42.54 6.18 -9.02
C VAL A 635 41.29 6.85 -9.60
N ILE A 636 40.22 6.89 -8.80
CA ILE A 636 39.01 7.65 -9.11
C ILE A 636 38.97 8.93 -8.26
N THR A 637 38.84 10.08 -8.92
CA THR A 637 38.67 11.36 -8.24
C THR A 637 37.28 11.93 -8.54
N ARG A 638 36.73 12.67 -7.59
CA ARG A 638 35.41 13.29 -7.74
C ARG A 638 35.37 14.22 -8.96
N ASP A 639 36.39 15.05 -9.13
CA ASP A 639 36.42 16.06 -10.19
C ASP A 639 36.42 15.42 -11.59
N ARG A 640 37.22 14.37 -11.78
CA ARG A 640 37.27 13.62 -13.04
C ARG A 640 35.97 12.87 -13.32
N ALA A 641 35.39 12.24 -12.29
CA ALA A 641 34.12 11.52 -12.44
C ALA A 641 32.97 12.48 -12.79
N VAL A 642 32.86 13.62 -12.10
CA VAL A 642 31.87 14.67 -12.40
C VAL A 642 32.00 15.16 -13.84
N GLN A 643 33.24 15.35 -14.34
CA GLN A 643 33.47 15.74 -15.73
C GLN A 643 33.01 14.66 -16.72
N GLU A 644 33.40 13.40 -16.52
CA GLU A 644 33.00 12.27 -17.38
C GLU A 644 31.48 12.05 -17.36
N HIS A 645 30.85 12.20 -16.20
CA HIS A 645 29.39 12.07 -16.04
C HIS A 645 28.63 13.19 -16.72
N GLY A 646 29.15 14.41 -16.65
CA GLY A 646 28.64 15.54 -17.40
C GLY A 646 28.74 15.32 -18.91
N ILE A 647 29.89 14.81 -19.39
CA ILE A 647 30.10 14.53 -20.82
C ILE A 647 29.08 13.51 -21.31
N ALA A 648 28.92 12.38 -20.61
CA ALA A 648 27.97 11.35 -21.02
C ALA A 648 26.52 11.85 -21.00
N SER A 649 26.13 12.60 -19.96
CA SER A 649 24.78 13.16 -19.83
C SER A 649 24.44 14.07 -21.01
N ILE A 650 25.32 15.02 -21.31
CA ILE A 650 25.11 15.98 -22.41
C ILE A 650 25.17 15.26 -23.77
N THR A 651 26.07 14.30 -23.93
CA THR A 651 26.19 13.52 -25.17
C THR A 651 24.95 12.64 -25.43
N CYS A 652 24.39 12.03 -24.38
CA CYS A 652 23.15 11.27 -24.45
C CYS A 652 21.98 12.17 -24.89
N LEU A 653 21.86 13.37 -24.31
CA LEU A 653 20.84 14.35 -24.68
C LEU A 653 20.99 14.83 -26.14
N LEU A 654 22.21 15.11 -26.60
CA LEU A 654 22.50 15.46 -27.99
C LEU A 654 22.13 14.33 -28.96
N SER A 655 22.53 13.09 -28.64
CA SER A 655 22.21 11.90 -29.44
C SER A 655 20.71 11.63 -29.51
N ALA A 656 20.02 11.80 -28.37
CA ALA A 656 18.58 11.69 -28.31
C ALA A 656 17.95 12.74 -29.22
N LEU A 657 18.29 14.02 -29.02
CA LEU A 657 17.80 15.16 -29.81
C LEU A 657 17.88 14.90 -31.31
N GLU A 658 19.01 14.42 -31.81
CA GLU A 658 19.18 14.08 -33.22
C GLU A 658 18.28 12.90 -33.64
N THR A 659 18.18 11.88 -32.81
CA THR A 659 17.50 10.61 -33.14
C THR A 659 15.99 10.75 -33.23
N PHE A 660 15.36 11.49 -32.30
CA PHE A 660 13.90 11.65 -32.30
C PHE A 660 13.38 12.99 -32.86
N ARG A 661 14.24 13.81 -33.48
CA ARG A 661 13.81 15.01 -34.26
C ARG A 661 13.19 14.72 -35.62
N LEU A 662 13.39 13.52 -36.16
CA LEU A 662 12.94 13.15 -37.50
C LEU A 662 11.61 12.38 -37.37
N HIS A 663 10.51 12.95 -37.87
CA HIS A 663 9.13 12.45 -37.90
C HIS A 663 8.91 11.04 -38.51
N ASP A 664 9.98 10.36 -38.91
CA ASP A 664 9.97 9.05 -39.56
C ASP A 664 10.75 8.04 -38.71
N LEU A 665 10.05 7.21 -37.93
CA LEU A 665 10.63 6.15 -37.11
C LEU A 665 11.02 4.96 -38.01
N GLY A 666 12.10 5.11 -38.79
CA GLY A 666 12.65 3.98 -39.55
C GLY A 666 13.11 2.84 -38.62
N GLN A 667 13.06 1.58 -39.08
CA GLN A 667 13.37 0.35 -38.32
C GLN A 667 14.67 0.40 -37.48
N ASN A 668 15.68 1.15 -37.94
CA ASN A 668 16.96 1.32 -37.22
C ASN A 668 16.87 2.19 -35.96
N LYS A 669 15.86 3.07 -35.81
CA LYS A 669 15.66 3.91 -34.62
C LYS A 669 14.99 3.13 -33.50
N SER A 670 13.89 2.43 -33.80
CA SER A 670 13.19 1.56 -32.84
C SER A 670 14.11 0.48 -32.29
N PHE A 671 15.03 -0.04 -33.11
CA PHE A 671 16.02 -1.00 -32.66
C PHE A 671 17.06 -0.43 -31.67
N ARG A 672 17.42 0.86 -31.78
CA ARG A 672 18.33 1.52 -30.81
C ARG A 672 17.63 1.68 -29.45
N VAL A 673 16.36 2.04 -29.47
CA VAL A 673 15.48 2.15 -28.30
C VAL A 673 15.27 0.79 -27.64
N ALA A 674 14.82 -0.20 -28.41
CA ALA A 674 14.57 -1.58 -27.93
C ALA A 674 15.82 -2.25 -27.35
N LYS A 675 17.01 -1.90 -27.86
CA LYS A 675 18.30 -2.36 -27.31
C LYS A 675 18.79 -1.58 -26.09
N GLY A 676 18.00 -0.65 -25.57
CA GLY A 676 18.30 0.12 -24.38
C GLY A 676 19.41 1.16 -24.53
N LEU A 677 19.76 1.59 -25.76
CA LEU A 677 20.80 2.59 -25.99
C LEU A 677 20.51 3.91 -25.25
N TYR A 678 19.23 4.27 -25.09
CA TYR A 678 18.78 5.47 -24.40
C TYR A 678 18.23 5.21 -23.00
N GLY A 679 18.56 4.06 -22.38
CA GLY A 679 18.16 3.76 -21.00
C GLY A 679 18.61 4.84 -20.01
N PHE A 680 19.76 5.49 -20.27
CA PHE A 680 20.32 6.57 -19.44
C PHE A 680 19.62 7.94 -19.62
N LEU A 681 18.69 8.08 -20.57
CA LEU A 681 18.14 9.40 -20.96
C LEU A 681 17.42 10.11 -19.80
N ALA A 682 16.63 9.39 -19.01
CA ALA A 682 15.91 9.97 -17.86
C ALA A 682 16.90 10.56 -16.84
N TYR A 683 17.92 9.79 -16.47
CA TYR A 683 18.97 10.25 -15.58
C TYR A 683 19.72 11.46 -16.14
N ALA A 684 20.08 11.43 -17.43
CA ALA A 684 20.78 12.53 -18.09
C ALA A 684 19.94 13.82 -18.05
N THR A 685 18.63 13.73 -18.34
CA THR A 685 17.69 14.85 -18.27
C THR A 685 17.63 15.45 -16.87
N ASP A 686 17.60 14.62 -15.83
CA ASP A 686 17.49 15.09 -14.44
C ASP A 686 18.77 15.76 -13.94
N PHE A 687 19.95 15.22 -14.27
CA PHE A 687 21.18 15.59 -13.57
C PHE A 687 22.23 16.35 -14.39
N TRP A 688 22.07 16.51 -15.71
CA TRP A 688 23.10 17.17 -16.55
C TRP A 688 23.48 18.59 -16.08
N THR A 689 22.51 19.38 -15.62
CA THR A 689 22.73 20.75 -15.12
C THR A 689 23.57 20.75 -13.85
N GLU A 690 23.32 19.80 -12.95
CA GLU A 690 24.03 19.67 -11.67
C GLU A 690 25.49 19.26 -11.89
N TYR A 691 25.77 18.36 -12.84
CA TYR A 691 27.14 18.00 -13.21
C TYR A 691 27.92 19.18 -13.78
N LEU A 692 27.27 20.00 -14.61
CA LEU A 692 27.86 21.19 -15.20
C LEU A 692 28.12 22.29 -14.15
N LEU A 693 27.25 22.45 -13.14
CA LEU A 693 27.44 23.40 -12.03
C LEU A 693 28.52 22.95 -11.04
N CYS A 694 28.72 21.64 -10.88
CA CYS A 694 29.78 21.07 -10.06
C CYS A 694 31.15 21.08 -10.74
N TYR A 695 31.21 21.40 -12.05
CA TYR A 695 32.45 21.41 -12.80
C TYR A 695 33.36 22.59 -12.39
N GLU A 696 34.63 22.31 -12.13
CA GLU A 696 35.66 23.33 -11.89
C GLU A 696 36.77 23.18 -12.94
N PRO A 697 37.01 24.21 -13.78
CA PRO A 697 38.09 24.16 -14.75
C PRO A 697 39.44 24.16 -14.03
N SER A 698 40.30 23.21 -14.35
CA SER A 698 41.62 23.06 -13.75
C SER A 698 42.46 24.34 -13.96
N GLN A 699 43.05 24.88 -12.88
CA GLN A 699 43.84 26.13 -12.90
C GLN A 699 45.17 26.07 -13.71
N GLY A 700 45.41 25.04 -14.53
CA GLY A 700 46.70 24.79 -15.20
C GLY A 700 46.72 24.88 -16.73
N SER A 701 45.58 24.91 -17.42
CA SER A 701 45.53 24.89 -18.90
C SER A 701 45.10 26.23 -19.49
N ARG A 702 45.96 27.25 -19.36
CA ARG A 702 45.88 28.47 -20.17
C ARG A 702 46.40 28.18 -21.59
N VAL A 703 45.60 27.48 -22.39
CA VAL A 703 45.76 27.50 -23.86
C VAL A 703 44.49 28.14 -24.41
N GLU A 704 44.63 29.40 -24.83
CA GLU A 704 43.60 30.13 -25.57
C GLU A 704 43.31 29.38 -26.88
N GLY A 705 42.15 28.72 -26.97
CA GLY A 705 41.65 28.14 -28.22
C GLY A 705 41.02 26.74 -28.15
N SER A 706 41.24 25.95 -27.09
CA SER A 706 40.57 24.65 -26.92
C SER A 706 39.54 24.70 -25.80
N SER A 707 38.25 24.84 -26.15
CA SER A 707 37.18 24.66 -25.17
C SER A 707 37.23 23.23 -24.62
N GLU A 708 37.29 23.10 -23.29
CA GLU A 708 37.27 21.80 -22.61
C GLU A 708 36.05 20.97 -23.09
N PRO A 709 36.19 19.66 -23.32
CA PRO A 709 35.18 18.85 -24.03
C PRO A 709 33.75 18.98 -23.51
N LEU A 710 33.59 19.07 -22.18
CA LEU A 710 32.29 19.24 -21.52
C LEU A 710 31.61 20.57 -21.89
N LEU A 711 32.35 21.69 -21.84
CA LEU A 711 31.82 23.02 -22.15
C LEU A 711 31.50 23.16 -23.65
N ARG A 712 32.30 22.51 -24.51
CA ARG A 712 32.03 22.44 -25.95
C ARG A 712 30.71 21.70 -26.24
N LEU A 713 30.53 20.52 -25.65
CA LEU A 713 29.29 19.73 -25.78
C LEU A 713 28.08 20.48 -25.19
N ALA A 714 28.26 21.17 -24.05
CA ALA A 714 27.22 21.99 -23.45
C ALA A 714 26.81 23.16 -24.38
N GLY A 715 27.77 23.79 -25.05
CA GLY A 715 27.52 24.79 -26.09
C GLY A 715 26.72 24.21 -27.25
N GLN A 716 27.12 23.05 -27.79
CA GLN A 716 26.37 22.36 -28.85
C GLN A 716 24.94 22.02 -28.43
N LEU A 717 24.74 21.50 -27.22
CA LEU A 717 23.40 21.22 -26.70
C LEU A 717 22.57 22.50 -26.62
N THR A 718 23.19 23.60 -26.20
CA THR A 718 22.53 24.91 -26.14
C THR A 718 22.10 25.38 -27.53
N ASP A 719 23.00 25.37 -28.51
CA ASP A 719 22.71 25.76 -29.89
C ASP A 719 21.58 24.89 -30.49
N GLU A 720 21.57 23.60 -30.17
CA GLU A 720 20.52 22.67 -30.60
C GLU A 720 19.18 22.91 -29.90
N LEU A 721 19.17 23.33 -28.63
CA LEU A 721 17.96 23.74 -27.92
C LEU A 721 17.42 25.07 -28.46
N GLU A 722 18.28 26.03 -28.82
CA GLU A 722 17.88 27.31 -29.42
C GLU A 722 17.17 27.12 -30.76
N LYS A 723 17.66 26.20 -31.60
CA LYS A 723 17.00 25.86 -32.88
C LYS A 723 15.57 25.33 -32.70
N LEU A 724 15.24 24.78 -31.54
CA LEU A 724 13.92 24.20 -31.24
C LEU A 724 12.93 25.21 -30.65
N ASP A 725 13.37 26.32 -30.06
CA ASP A 725 12.51 27.40 -29.53
C ASP A 725 13.20 28.79 -29.67
N PRO A 726 13.22 29.37 -30.89
CA PRO A 726 13.90 30.65 -31.16
C PRO A 726 13.18 31.89 -30.58
N THR A 727 11.96 31.75 -30.05
CA THR A 727 11.07 32.88 -29.71
C THR A 727 11.15 33.38 -28.26
N ASN A 728 11.94 32.75 -27.39
CA ASN A 728 11.81 32.92 -25.93
C ASN A 728 13.00 33.60 -25.20
N LEU A 729 13.94 34.23 -25.92
CA LEU A 729 15.18 34.76 -25.31
C LEU A 729 15.06 36.17 -24.66
N ASP A 730 13.91 36.84 -24.79
CA ASP A 730 13.80 38.31 -24.59
C ASP A 730 12.98 38.81 -23.39
N LYS A 731 12.65 37.96 -22.40
CA LYS A 731 12.06 38.45 -21.14
C LYS A 731 13.05 38.38 -19.99
N SER A 732 13.64 39.53 -19.70
CA SER A 732 14.52 39.80 -18.55
C SER A 732 13.88 39.40 -17.21
N ALA A 733 14.68 38.82 -16.31
CA ALA A 733 14.41 38.88 -14.89
C ALA A 733 15.70 39.20 -14.13
N SER A 734 15.88 40.48 -13.81
CA SER A 734 16.70 40.92 -12.67
C SER A 734 16.06 40.39 -11.38
N GLY A 735 16.69 39.42 -10.73
CA GLY A 735 16.30 38.86 -9.45
C GLY A 735 17.44 38.04 -8.82
N GLU A 736 17.34 37.75 -7.52
CA GLU A 736 18.32 36.94 -6.78
C GLU A 736 18.61 35.60 -7.49
N LEU A 737 19.89 35.26 -7.59
CA LEU A 737 20.34 33.99 -8.19
C LEU A 737 19.74 32.80 -7.42
N VAL A 738 19.00 31.93 -8.12
CA VAL A 738 18.39 30.71 -7.57
C VAL A 738 19.46 29.74 -7.03
N ASP A 739 20.64 29.73 -7.64
CA ASP A 739 21.81 28.98 -7.19
C ASP A 739 23.06 29.88 -7.32
N LYS A 740 23.85 30.01 -6.25
CA LYS A 740 25.07 30.83 -6.23
C LYS A 740 26.15 30.31 -7.21
N ARG A 741 26.14 29.02 -7.55
CA ARG A 741 27.08 28.38 -8.49
C ARG A 741 26.86 28.82 -9.94
N LEU A 742 25.66 29.31 -10.30
CA LEU A 742 25.36 29.88 -11.62
C LEU A 742 26.30 31.04 -11.99
N ALA A 743 26.83 31.76 -11.00
CA ALA A 743 27.81 32.84 -11.24
C ALA A 743 29.03 32.34 -12.04
N LYS A 744 29.40 31.07 -11.91
CA LYS A 744 30.54 30.45 -12.63
C LYS A 744 30.32 30.36 -14.14
N LEU A 745 29.07 30.37 -14.61
CA LEU A 745 28.71 30.21 -16.02
C LEU A 745 28.32 31.53 -16.71
N GLN A 746 28.38 32.68 -16.02
CA GLN A 746 28.00 33.98 -16.58
C GLN A 746 28.74 34.34 -17.88
N LYS A 747 29.98 33.85 -18.05
CA LYS A 747 30.78 34.03 -19.28
C LYS A 747 30.22 33.29 -20.51
N TYR A 748 29.30 32.34 -20.31
CA TYR A 748 28.59 31.59 -21.35
C TYR A 748 27.12 32.01 -21.35
N GLY A 749 26.83 33.21 -21.88
CA GLY A 749 25.54 33.90 -21.69
C GLY A 749 24.30 33.09 -22.05
N VAL A 750 24.34 32.33 -23.15
CA VAL A 750 23.22 31.49 -23.59
C VAL A 750 23.01 30.28 -22.66
N LEU A 751 24.08 29.53 -22.41
CA LEU A 751 24.08 28.38 -21.51
C LEU A 751 23.62 28.76 -20.10
N TRP A 752 24.05 29.92 -19.60
CA TRP A 752 23.63 30.48 -18.32
C TRP A 752 22.12 30.70 -18.25
N LYS A 753 21.52 31.33 -19.27
CA LYS A 753 20.07 31.58 -19.33
C LYS A 753 19.26 30.28 -19.34
N HIS A 754 19.67 29.29 -20.12
CA HIS A 754 18.97 28.00 -20.21
C HIS A 754 19.01 27.23 -18.88
N ILE A 755 20.17 27.19 -18.21
CA ILE A 755 20.30 26.49 -16.92
C ILE A 755 19.51 27.23 -15.83
N GLU A 756 19.56 28.56 -15.80
CA GLU A 756 18.77 29.35 -14.86
C GLU A 756 17.26 29.09 -15.04
N ARG A 757 16.78 29.01 -16.29
CA ARG A 757 15.38 28.67 -16.60
C ARG A 757 15.04 27.25 -16.18
N ALA A 758 15.89 26.27 -16.45
CA ALA A 758 15.69 24.88 -16.04
C ALA A 758 15.61 24.75 -14.51
N LEU A 759 16.49 25.46 -13.77
CA LEU A 759 16.47 25.49 -12.31
C LEU A 759 15.23 26.21 -11.75
N LYS A 760 14.79 27.32 -12.37
CA LYS A 760 13.56 28.02 -12.01
C LYS A 760 12.32 27.16 -12.24
N ALA A 761 12.24 26.47 -13.39
CA ALA A 761 11.14 25.56 -13.73
C ALA A 761 11.05 24.36 -12.76
N ARG A 762 12.20 23.89 -12.25
CA ARG A 762 12.29 22.84 -11.22
C ARG A 762 12.18 23.36 -9.79
N SER A 763 12.03 24.67 -9.60
CA SER A 763 11.94 25.24 -8.25
C SER A 763 10.59 24.86 -7.61
N PRO A 764 10.56 24.55 -6.29
CA PRO A 764 9.34 24.18 -5.59
C PRO A 764 8.22 25.21 -5.77
N LYS A 765 8.56 26.51 -5.76
CA LYS A 765 7.61 27.61 -5.99
C LYS A 765 6.98 27.61 -7.39
N SER A 766 7.73 27.20 -8.42
CA SER A 766 7.21 27.09 -9.79
C SER A 766 6.36 25.84 -9.98
N LEU A 767 6.69 24.74 -9.30
CA LEU A 767 5.89 23.52 -9.29
C LEU A 767 4.58 23.73 -8.52
N GLU A 768 4.64 24.39 -7.36
CA GLU A 768 3.47 24.84 -6.60
C GLU A 768 2.56 25.74 -7.45
N ALA A 769 3.11 26.76 -8.11
CA ALA A 769 2.34 27.66 -8.97
C ALA A 769 1.68 26.95 -10.16
N ARG A 770 2.29 25.88 -10.69
CA ARG A 770 1.72 25.06 -11.77
C ARG A 770 0.57 24.20 -11.24
N VAL A 771 0.77 23.52 -10.11
CA VAL A 771 -0.26 22.68 -9.46
C VAL A 771 -1.49 23.51 -9.08
N PHE A 772 -1.30 24.70 -8.50
CA PHE A 772 -2.38 25.62 -8.15
C PHE A 772 -3.07 26.24 -9.38
N LYS A 773 -2.33 26.54 -10.46
CA LYS A 773 -2.94 27.01 -11.72
C LYS A 773 -3.79 25.94 -12.41
N THR A 774 -3.34 24.67 -12.42
CA THR A 774 -4.16 23.58 -12.97
C THR A 774 -5.45 23.39 -12.18
N GLN A 775 -5.42 23.54 -10.85
CA GLN A 775 -6.64 23.49 -10.03
C GLN A 775 -7.56 24.69 -10.25
N GLU A 776 -7.03 25.92 -10.40
CA GLU A 776 -7.85 27.10 -10.71
C GLU A 776 -8.42 27.07 -12.14
N GLU A 777 -7.68 26.55 -13.12
CA GLU A 777 -8.12 26.41 -14.51
C GLU A 777 -9.12 25.26 -14.69
N GLU A 778 -9.01 24.16 -13.93
CA GLU A 778 -10.03 23.11 -13.88
C GLU A 778 -11.31 23.58 -13.20
N VAL A 779 -11.21 24.37 -12.13
CA VAL A 779 -12.37 25.00 -11.47
C VAL A 779 -13.04 26.05 -12.37
N MET A 780 -12.27 26.80 -13.17
CA MET A 780 -12.81 27.75 -14.16
C MET A 780 -13.38 27.06 -15.41
N ARG A 781 -12.86 25.90 -15.83
CA ARG A 781 -13.44 25.05 -16.89
C ARG A 781 -14.77 24.42 -16.46
N ALA A 782 -14.91 24.05 -15.19
CA ALA A 782 -16.17 23.53 -14.65
C ALA A 782 -17.29 24.60 -14.60
N LEU A 783 -16.94 25.88 -14.58
CA LEU A 783 -17.89 27.00 -14.51
C LEU A 783 -18.34 27.56 -15.86
N ASN A 784 -17.57 27.36 -16.94
CA ASN A 784 -17.88 27.89 -18.27
C ASN A 784 -18.08 26.76 -19.29
N GLY A 785 -19.29 26.20 -19.30
CA GLY A 785 -19.71 25.23 -20.31
C GLY A 785 -19.74 25.83 -21.72
N GLY A 786 -19.08 25.16 -22.67
CA GLY A 786 -19.12 25.52 -24.09
C GLY A 786 -18.24 24.60 -24.92
N GLY A 787 -18.87 23.66 -25.64
CA GLY A 787 -18.18 22.77 -26.56
C GLY A 787 -17.60 23.50 -27.78
N GLY A 788 -16.45 23.01 -28.25
CA GLY A 788 -15.87 23.35 -29.55
C GLY A 788 -14.65 24.27 -29.50
N ALA A 789 -13.48 23.74 -29.12
CA ALA A 789 -12.15 24.22 -29.51
C ALA A 789 -11.04 23.31 -28.93
N LEU A 790 -10.89 22.08 -29.44
CA LEU A 790 -9.82 21.16 -29.00
C LEU A 790 -8.69 20.97 -30.03
N GLU A 791 -8.76 21.58 -31.21
CA GLU A 791 -7.71 21.43 -32.24
C GLU A 791 -6.69 22.58 -32.31
N ASN A 792 -6.89 23.71 -31.60
CA ASN A 792 -6.04 24.90 -31.80
C ASN A 792 -5.24 25.40 -30.58
N ILE A 793 -5.19 24.67 -29.45
CA ILE A 793 -4.39 25.07 -28.26
C ILE A 793 -3.29 24.06 -27.90
N LEU A 794 -3.28 22.86 -28.49
CA LEU A 794 -2.17 21.89 -28.33
C LEU A 794 -0.97 22.18 -29.24
N GLY A 795 -1.04 23.21 -30.09
CA GLY A 795 -0.03 23.50 -31.11
C GLY A 795 1.13 24.41 -30.68
N SER A 796 1.18 24.95 -29.46
CA SER A 796 2.19 25.99 -29.13
C SER A 796 2.86 25.95 -27.75
N GLU A 797 2.71 24.89 -26.93
CA GLU A 797 3.28 24.89 -25.57
C GLU A 797 4.07 23.64 -25.16
N LEU A 798 4.61 22.87 -26.11
CA LEU A 798 5.50 21.75 -25.81
C LEU A 798 6.83 21.93 -26.54
N SER A 799 7.87 22.32 -25.79
CA SER A 799 9.24 22.32 -26.30
C SER A 799 9.65 20.87 -26.59
N ASN A 800 10.15 20.65 -27.82
CA ASN A 800 10.43 19.37 -28.47
C ASN A 800 11.36 18.37 -27.74
N LEU A 801 11.82 18.61 -26.50
CA LEU A 801 12.56 17.64 -25.70
C LEU A 801 11.68 16.54 -25.07
N ASP A 802 10.43 16.88 -24.72
CA ASP A 802 9.51 15.92 -24.08
C ASP A 802 8.98 14.87 -25.07
N TYR A 803 9.03 15.16 -26.38
CA TYR A 803 8.61 14.25 -27.44
C TYR A 803 9.55 13.05 -27.63
N LEU A 804 10.85 13.22 -27.31
CA LEU A 804 11.84 12.14 -27.44
C LEU A 804 11.68 11.11 -26.31
N THR A 805 11.28 11.56 -25.12
CA THR A 805 10.94 10.72 -23.97
C THR A 805 9.67 9.90 -24.23
N LEU A 806 8.71 10.47 -24.96
CA LEU A 806 7.45 9.80 -25.32
C LEU A 806 7.63 8.62 -26.29
N SER A 807 8.57 8.69 -27.24
CA SER A 807 8.80 7.57 -28.17
C SER A 807 9.65 6.42 -27.60
N LEU A 808 10.37 6.64 -26.49
CA LEU A 808 10.97 5.56 -25.67
C LEU A 808 9.93 4.96 -24.73
N ILE A 809 8.99 5.78 -24.26
CA ILE A 809 7.77 5.33 -23.60
C ILE A 809 6.99 4.42 -24.56
N GLU A 810 6.99 4.63 -25.88
CA GLU A 810 6.31 3.74 -26.85
C GLU A 810 6.76 2.26 -26.85
N TYR A 811 8.01 1.95 -26.43
CA TYR A 811 8.42 0.55 -26.20
C TYR A 811 8.05 0.04 -24.78
N SER A 812 7.78 0.97 -23.86
CA SER A 812 7.14 0.76 -22.55
C SER A 812 5.59 0.83 -22.63
N VAL A 813 5.01 1.18 -23.79
CA VAL A 813 3.57 1.51 -23.99
C VAL A 813 2.69 0.30 -24.21
N ASN A 814 3.27 -0.90 -24.37
CA ASN A 814 2.47 -2.11 -24.27
C ASN A 814 2.34 -2.63 -22.83
N MET A 815 2.97 -1.98 -21.85
CA MET A 815 2.71 -2.30 -20.45
C MET A 815 1.48 -1.56 -19.94
N CYS A 816 0.54 -2.32 -19.40
CA CYS A 816 -0.76 -1.81 -18.95
C CYS A 816 -0.68 -1.26 -17.53
N ASP A 817 -1.41 -0.19 -17.28
CA ASP A 817 -1.66 0.36 -15.95
C ASP A 817 -3.17 0.48 -15.76
N PHE A 818 -3.73 -0.50 -15.04
CA PHE A 818 -5.16 -0.55 -14.69
C PHE A 818 -5.39 -0.14 -13.23
N SER A 819 -4.38 0.42 -12.57
CA SER A 819 -4.43 0.75 -11.14
C SER A 819 -5.48 1.81 -10.80
N CYS A 820 -5.79 2.69 -11.75
CA CYS A 820 -6.82 3.71 -11.65
C CYS A 820 -8.24 3.15 -11.52
N TYR A 821 -8.44 1.87 -11.85
CA TYR A 821 -9.72 1.18 -11.74
C TYR A 821 -9.93 0.47 -10.38
N GLY A 822 -8.92 0.49 -9.51
CA GLY A 822 -8.99 -0.06 -8.15
C GLY A 822 -9.66 0.87 -7.13
N GLY A 823 -9.55 0.51 -5.86
CA GLY A 823 -10.18 1.23 -4.74
C GLY A 823 -11.62 0.78 -4.48
N SER A 824 -12.28 1.37 -3.48
CA SER A 824 -13.68 1.08 -3.12
C SER A 824 -14.57 2.27 -3.42
N CYS A 825 -15.76 2.05 -3.97
CA CYS A 825 -16.75 3.13 -4.14
C CYS A 825 -17.53 3.36 -2.83
N GLU A 826 -18.08 4.56 -2.67
CA GLU A 826 -18.84 4.94 -1.47
C GLU A 826 -20.03 4.01 -1.20
N GLU A 827 -20.72 3.57 -2.26
CA GLU A 827 -21.88 2.67 -2.16
C GLU A 827 -21.49 1.30 -1.60
N TRP A 828 -20.35 0.74 -2.05
CA TRP A 828 -19.80 -0.50 -1.52
C TRP A 828 -19.34 -0.33 -0.07
N LEU A 829 -18.59 0.73 0.25
CA LEU A 829 -18.10 0.98 1.60
C LEU A 829 -19.24 1.12 2.61
N ALA A 830 -20.37 1.70 2.21
CA ALA A 830 -21.57 1.79 3.04
C ALA A 830 -22.21 0.42 3.26
N LEU A 831 -22.30 -0.41 2.21
CA LEU A 831 -22.87 -1.74 2.30
C LEU A 831 -22.00 -2.70 3.10
N GLU A 832 -20.69 -2.69 2.86
CA GLU A 832 -19.70 -3.59 3.48
C GLU A 832 -19.72 -3.52 5.01
N GLN A 833 -19.95 -2.33 5.57
CA GLN A 833 -20.09 -2.10 7.02
C GLN A 833 -21.27 -2.86 7.62
N THR A 834 -22.31 -3.14 6.85
CA THR A 834 -23.51 -3.86 7.30
C THR A 834 -23.37 -5.38 7.22
N LEU A 835 -22.28 -5.87 6.62
CA LEU A 835 -22.10 -7.30 6.39
C LEU A 835 -21.50 -7.99 7.63
N PRO A 836 -21.92 -9.23 7.94
CA PRO A 836 -21.33 -9.98 9.04
C PRO A 836 -19.83 -10.24 8.76
N PRO A 837 -18.99 -10.38 9.81
CA PRO A 837 -17.57 -10.69 9.65
C PRO A 837 -17.39 -11.97 8.82
N ALA A 838 -16.43 -11.98 7.90
CA ALA A 838 -16.13 -13.13 7.05
C ALA A 838 -15.99 -14.42 7.89
N ALA A 839 -16.76 -15.45 7.53
CA ALA A 839 -16.67 -16.75 8.18
C ALA A 839 -15.26 -17.33 7.99
N LYS A 840 -14.60 -17.73 9.08
CA LYS A 840 -13.27 -18.34 9.00
C LYS A 840 -13.34 -19.67 8.24
N LEU A 841 -12.33 -19.93 7.39
CA LEU A 841 -12.05 -21.17 6.65
C LEU A 841 -11.90 -22.45 7.52
N GLU A 842 -12.37 -22.44 8.76
CA GLU A 842 -12.21 -23.50 9.76
C GLU A 842 -13.40 -24.49 9.79
N MET A 843 -14.46 -24.26 8.99
CA MET A 843 -15.62 -25.15 8.90
C MET A 843 -15.45 -26.24 7.80
N PRO A 844 -16.08 -27.42 7.95
CA PRO A 844 -16.01 -28.48 6.94
C PRO A 844 -16.54 -28.03 5.57
N SER A 845 -15.90 -28.46 4.48
CA SER A 845 -16.28 -28.10 3.10
C SER A 845 -17.73 -28.42 2.75
N ALA A 846 -18.26 -29.53 3.25
CA ALA A 846 -19.66 -29.92 3.02
C ALA A 846 -20.66 -28.92 3.63
N ASP A 847 -20.37 -28.38 4.82
CA ASP A 847 -21.22 -27.37 5.46
C ASP A 847 -21.12 -26.02 4.75
N MET A 848 -19.93 -25.64 4.28
CA MET A 848 -19.75 -24.44 3.44
C MET A 848 -20.58 -24.51 2.16
N ILE A 849 -20.50 -25.63 1.44
CA ILE A 849 -21.26 -25.83 0.20
C ILE A 849 -22.75 -25.74 0.48
N ARG A 850 -23.22 -26.44 1.52
CA ARG A 850 -24.63 -26.46 1.88
C ARG A 850 -25.14 -25.07 2.23
N LEU A 851 -24.49 -24.34 3.13
CA LEU A 851 -24.92 -23.00 3.55
C LEU A 851 -24.90 -22.00 2.39
N ALA A 852 -23.83 -21.99 1.60
CA ALA A 852 -23.71 -21.08 0.46
C ALA A 852 -24.78 -21.35 -0.62
N ASN A 853 -25.08 -22.62 -0.90
CA ASN A 853 -26.14 -22.97 -1.85
C ASN A 853 -27.54 -22.68 -1.28
N GLU A 854 -27.79 -23.00 -0.01
CA GLU A 854 -29.07 -22.70 0.66
C GLU A 854 -29.38 -21.19 0.61
N GLU A 855 -28.40 -20.33 0.89
CA GLU A 855 -28.57 -18.87 0.80
C GLU A 855 -28.92 -18.40 -0.63
N ARG A 856 -28.18 -18.90 -1.63
CA ARG A 856 -28.45 -18.57 -3.05
C ARG A 856 -29.83 -19.02 -3.48
N GLU A 857 -30.25 -20.22 -3.09
CA GLU A 857 -31.57 -20.77 -3.39
C GLU A 857 -32.70 -19.98 -2.74
N VAL A 858 -32.50 -19.50 -1.50
CA VAL A 858 -33.49 -18.64 -0.84
C VAL A 858 -33.68 -17.33 -1.60
N ILE A 859 -32.58 -16.66 -2.00
CA ILE A 859 -32.62 -15.42 -2.78
C ILE A 859 -33.28 -15.66 -4.15
N ALA A 860 -32.86 -16.72 -4.85
CA ALA A 860 -33.41 -17.08 -6.14
C ALA A 860 -34.92 -17.36 -6.05
N ARG A 861 -35.36 -18.12 -5.04
CA ARG A 861 -36.78 -18.44 -4.83
C ARG A 861 -37.63 -17.20 -4.64
N GLN A 862 -37.15 -16.19 -3.91
CA GLN A 862 -37.87 -14.93 -3.74
C GLN A 862 -38.05 -14.18 -5.06
N SER A 863 -36.98 -14.07 -5.85
CA SER A 863 -37.04 -13.47 -7.19
C SER A 863 -37.95 -14.26 -8.15
N MET A 864 -37.95 -15.59 -8.06
CA MET A 864 -38.74 -16.48 -8.91
C MET A 864 -40.24 -16.41 -8.67
N ILE A 865 -40.72 -15.87 -7.54
CA ILE A 865 -42.14 -15.59 -7.35
C ILE A 865 -42.68 -14.67 -8.47
N LYS A 866 -41.87 -13.68 -8.90
CA LYS A 866 -42.25 -12.74 -9.96
C LYS A 866 -41.90 -13.25 -11.36
N LEU A 867 -40.77 -13.95 -11.49
CA LEU A 867 -40.21 -14.36 -12.80
C LEU A 867 -40.72 -15.71 -13.28
N GLY A 868 -41.02 -16.65 -12.38
CA GLY A 868 -41.46 -18.00 -12.70
C GLY A 868 -42.64 -18.06 -13.65
N PRO A 869 -43.73 -17.28 -13.46
CA PRO A 869 -44.86 -17.25 -14.40
C PRO A 869 -44.51 -16.78 -15.82
N ARG A 870 -43.34 -16.17 -16.03
CA ARG A 870 -42.90 -15.62 -17.32
C ARG A 870 -41.96 -16.56 -18.09
N VAL A 871 -41.58 -17.69 -17.50
CA VAL A 871 -40.71 -18.69 -18.13
C VAL A 871 -41.28 -20.10 -18.01
N CYS A 872 -41.12 -20.89 -19.07
CA CYS A 872 -41.28 -22.33 -19.04
C CYS A 872 -39.94 -22.96 -18.64
N ILE A 873 -39.95 -23.75 -17.56
CA ILE A 873 -38.77 -24.42 -17.02
C ILE A 873 -38.83 -25.91 -17.36
N GLN A 874 -37.74 -26.45 -17.91
CA GLN A 874 -37.64 -27.88 -18.20
C GLN A 874 -36.29 -28.42 -17.76
N ASN A 875 -36.30 -29.54 -17.04
CA ASN A 875 -35.09 -30.23 -16.58
C ASN A 875 -34.69 -31.33 -17.56
N TYR A 876 -33.39 -31.53 -17.69
CA TYR A 876 -32.78 -32.62 -18.45
C TYR A 876 -31.69 -33.28 -17.63
N SER A 877 -31.48 -34.56 -17.88
CA SER A 877 -30.33 -35.29 -17.39
C SER A 877 -29.62 -35.90 -18.59
N ILE A 878 -28.33 -35.58 -18.74
CA ILE A 878 -27.53 -36.01 -19.89
C ILE A 878 -26.39 -36.91 -19.41
N PRO A 879 -25.98 -37.91 -20.20
CA PRO A 879 -24.80 -38.70 -19.88
C PRO A 879 -23.52 -37.86 -20.06
N SER A 880 -22.62 -37.89 -19.09
CA SER A 880 -21.25 -37.40 -19.24
C SER A 880 -20.35 -38.46 -19.85
N ARG A 881 -19.21 -38.06 -20.42
CA ARG A 881 -18.23 -38.97 -21.05
C ARG A 881 -17.64 -40.05 -20.12
N ASP A 882 -17.74 -39.88 -18.80
CA ASP A 882 -17.31 -40.84 -17.78
C ASP A 882 -18.44 -41.75 -17.26
N GLY A 883 -19.63 -41.66 -17.85
CA GLY A 883 -20.79 -42.51 -17.53
C GLY A 883 -21.65 -42.03 -16.37
N THR A 884 -21.34 -40.89 -15.75
CA THR A 884 -22.25 -40.24 -14.78
C THR A 884 -23.29 -39.39 -15.51
N SER A 885 -24.13 -38.65 -14.76
CA SER A 885 -25.13 -37.75 -15.34
C SER A 885 -24.91 -36.30 -14.93
N ILE A 886 -25.08 -35.39 -15.89
CA ILE A 886 -25.07 -33.93 -15.68
C ILE A 886 -26.52 -33.46 -15.73
N GLN A 887 -26.92 -32.65 -14.75
CA GLN A 887 -28.26 -32.04 -14.74
C GLN A 887 -28.23 -30.71 -15.49
N LEU A 888 -29.22 -30.49 -16.34
CA LEU A 888 -29.40 -29.24 -17.07
C LEU A 888 -30.81 -28.72 -16.82
N ARG A 889 -30.98 -27.41 -16.90
CA ARG A 889 -32.30 -26.76 -16.84
C ARG A 889 -32.43 -25.71 -17.92
N SER A 890 -33.46 -25.80 -18.74
CA SER A 890 -33.79 -24.74 -19.71
C SER A 890 -34.85 -23.79 -19.18
N TYR A 891 -34.71 -22.51 -19.53
CA TYR A 891 -35.67 -21.46 -19.23
C TYR A 891 -36.04 -20.78 -20.54
N ARG A 892 -37.30 -20.93 -20.95
CA ARG A 892 -37.83 -20.34 -22.19
C ARG A 892 -38.88 -19.29 -21.86
N PRO A 893 -38.84 -18.08 -22.43
CA PRO A 893 -39.87 -17.06 -22.21
C PRO A 893 -41.25 -17.54 -22.66
N VAL A 894 -42.28 -17.38 -21.83
CA VAL A 894 -43.67 -17.74 -22.16
C VAL A 894 -44.24 -16.82 -23.25
N GLU A 895 -43.73 -15.61 -23.34
CA GLU A 895 -44.12 -14.62 -24.37
C GLU A 895 -43.69 -15.04 -25.78
N THR A 896 -42.73 -15.97 -25.91
CA THR A 896 -42.31 -16.50 -27.21
C THR A 896 -43.17 -17.72 -27.60
N PRO A 897 -43.83 -17.72 -28.77
CA PRO A 897 -44.58 -18.87 -29.27
C PRO A 897 -43.77 -20.17 -29.22
N GLU A 898 -44.43 -21.29 -28.88
CA GLU A 898 -43.77 -22.59 -28.69
C GLU A 898 -43.04 -23.10 -29.94
N GLU A 899 -43.56 -22.77 -31.13
CA GLU A 899 -42.97 -23.18 -32.42
C GLU A 899 -41.90 -22.22 -32.97
N GLU A 900 -41.70 -21.05 -32.35
CA GLU A 900 -40.71 -20.08 -32.81
C GLU A 900 -39.29 -20.45 -32.32
N LEU A 901 -38.30 -20.45 -33.23
CA LEU A 901 -36.92 -20.72 -32.83
C LEU A 901 -36.30 -19.51 -32.12
N THR A 902 -35.81 -19.71 -30.89
CA THR A 902 -35.10 -18.68 -30.13
C THR A 902 -33.58 -18.81 -30.26
N PRO A 903 -32.79 -17.74 -30.05
CA PRO A 903 -31.38 -17.90 -29.72
C PRO A 903 -31.20 -18.74 -28.45
N LEU A 904 -30.08 -19.45 -28.36
CA LEU A 904 -29.69 -20.22 -27.18
C LEU A 904 -28.56 -19.50 -26.45
N TYR A 905 -28.68 -19.35 -25.13
CA TYR A 905 -27.58 -18.93 -24.27
C TYR A 905 -27.28 -20.02 -23.24
N ILE A 906 -26.07 -20.59 -23.33
CA ILE A 906 -25.59 -21.62 -22.41
C ILE A 906 -24.91 -20.91 -21.23
N HIS A 907 -25.46 -21.12 -20.03
CA HIS A 907 -25.03 -20.44 -18.81
C HIS A 907 -24.20 -21.39 -17.94
N PHE A 908 -23.03 -20.90 -17.49
CA PHE A 908 -22.19 -21.54 -16.50
C PHE A 908 -22.14 -20.68 -15.23
N GLN A 909 -22.62 -21.25 -14.14
CA GLN A 909 -22.70 -20.59 -12.82
C GLN A 909 -21.33 -20.28 -12.22
N GLY A 910 -21.29 -19.29 -11.31
CA GLY A 910 -20.09 -18.94 -10.56
C GLY A 910 -20.05 -19.60 -9.18
N GLY A 911 -18.92 -19.50 -8.47
CA GLY A 911 -18.78 -20.07 -7.13
C GLY A 911 -17.46 -20.78 -6.86
N GLY A 912 -16.36 -20.33 -7.46
CA GLY A 912 -15.02 -20.88 -7.19
C GLY A 912 -14.89 -22.38 -7.49
N PHE A 913 -15.65 -22.90 -8.48
CA PHE A 913 -15.76 -24.33 -8.80
C PHE A 913 -16.36 -25.21 -7.69
N MET A 914 -16.75 -24.65 -6.55
CA MET A 914 -17.18 -25.38 -5.36
C MET A 914 -18.67 -25.16 -5.04
N TYR A 915 -19.19 -23.98 -5.35
CA TYR A 915 -20.58 -23.57 -5.08
C TYR A 915 -21.38 -23.43 -6.36
N GLY A 916 -22.71 -23.54 -6.23
CA GLY A 916 -23.66 -23.48 -7.34
C GLY A 916 -24.69 -24.61 -7.27
N SER A 917 -25.89 -24.32 -7.75
CA SER A 917 -26.96 -25.29 -8.02
C SER A 917 -27.91 -24.70 -9.06
N LEU A 918 -28.65 -25.57 -9.77
CA LEU A 918 -29.69 -25.11 -10.70
C LEU A 918 -30.71 -24.19 -10.02
N ASP A 919 -31.11 -24.52 -8.80
CA ASP A 919 -32.11 -23.76 -8.03
C ASP A 919 -31.56 -22.40 -7.59
N GLY A 920 -30.27 -22.31 -7.24
CA GLY A 920 -29.61 -21.04 -6.88
C GLY A 920 -29.47 -20.06 -8.04
N GLU A 921 -29.49 -20.55 -9.29
CA GLU A 921 -29.32 -19.75 -10.51
C GLU A 921 -30.63 -19.45 -11.24
N ASP A 922 -31.76 -19.99 -10.77
CA ASP A 922 -33.08 -19.86 -11.42
C ASP A 922 -33.43 -18.40 -11.73
N ALA A 923 -33.24 -17.50 -10.75
CA ALA A 923 -33.58 -16.10 -10.89
C ALA A 923 -32.73 -15.38 -11.95
N ILE A 924 -31.43 -15.67 -12.01
CA ILE A 924 -30.52 -15.09 -13.01
C ILE A 924 -30.93 -15.57 -14.40
N CYS A 925 -31.11 -16.89 -14.56
CA CYS A 925 -31.50 -17.48 -15.84
C CYS A 925 -32.86 -16.95 -16.32
N ALA A 926 -33.87 -16.86 -15.44
CA ALA A 926 -35.18 -16.34 -15.79
C ALA A 926 -35.14 -14.85 -16.18
N ARG A 927 -34.36 -14.02 -15.46
CA ARG A 927 -34.16 -12.60 -15.82
C ARG A 927 -33.57 -12.45 -17.22
N ILE A 928 -32.54 -13.23 -17.53
CA ILE A 928 -31.88 -13.18 -18.84
C ILE A 928 -32.82 -13.67 -19.95
N ALA A 929 -33.49 -14.82 -19.74
CA ALA A 929 -34.42 -15.39 -20.71
C ALA A 929 -35.48 -14.38 -21.13
N VAL A 930 -36.21 -13.83 -20.15
CA VAL A 930 -37.27 -12.85 -20.35
C VAL A 930 -36.73 -11.53 -20.91
N GLY A 931 -35.61 -11.06 -20.34
CA GLY A 931 -35.01 -9.79 -20.69
C GLY A 931 -34.47 -9.75 -22.11
N CYS A 932 -33.96 -10.87 -22.63
CA CYS A 932 -33.35 -10.96 -23.96
C CYS A 932 -34.25 -11.64 -25.01
N GLN A 933 -35.33 -12.30 -24.60
CA GLN A 933 -36.13 -13.21 -25.44
C GLN A 933 -35.27 -14.34 -26.03
N VAL A 934 -34.50 -15.00 -25.16
CA VAL A 934 -33.62 -16.13 -25.51
C VAL A 934 -33.95 -17.33 -24.63
N THR A 935 -33.72 -18.54 -25.13
CA THR A 935 -33.76 -19.74 -24.28
C THR A 935 -32.42 -19.86 -23.57
N ILE A 936 -32.46 -20.01 -22.24
CA ILE A 936 -31.27 -20.28 -21.43
C ILE A 936 -31.16 -21.77 -21.21
N LEU A 937 -29.95 -22.32 -21.31
CA LEU A 937 -29.62 -23.68 -20.83
C LEU A 937 -28.58 -23.55 -19.73
N ASN A 938 -29.02 -23.70 -18.48
CA ASN A 938 -28.14 -23.72 -17.31
C ASN A 938 -27.55 -25.12 -17.12
N VAL A 939 -26.23 -25.19 -16.93
CA VAL A 939 -25.47 -26.43 -16.82
C VAL A 939 -24.97 -26.61 -15.39
N ASP A 940 -25.48 -27.63 -14.69
CA ASP A 940 -25.01 -28.00 -13.35
C ASP A 940 -23.73 -28.85 -13.46
N TYR A 941 -22.65 -28.21 -13.91
CA TYR A 941 -21.36 -28.88 -14.03
C TYR A 941 -20.87 -29.32 -12.64
N ARG A 942 -20.16 -30.44 -12.57
CA ARG A 942 -19.78 -31.04 -11.29
C ARG A 942 -18.75 -30.21 -10.53
N HIS A 943 -18.91 -30.09 -9.21
CA HIS A 943 -18.11 -29.20 -8.37
C HIS A 943 -16.96 -29.89 -7.63
N THR A 944 -15.92 -29.11 -7.34
CA THR A 944 -14.87 -29.43 -6.36
C THR A 944 -15.44 -29.41 -4.93
N PRO A 945 -14.82 -30.10 -3.96
CA PRO A 945 -13.62 -30.95 -4.06
C PRO A 945 -13.87 -32.37 -4.58
N ASP A 946 -15.14 -32.77 -4.75
CA ASP A 946 -15.53 -34.13 -5.13
C ASP A 946 -15.11 -34.47 -6.57
N PHE A 947 -15.21 -33.49 -7.47
CA PHE A 947 -14.82 -33.60 -8.86
C PHE A 947 -13.75 -32.56 -9.18
N ALA A 948 -12.51 -33.00 -9.34
CA ALA A 948 -11.37 -32.14 -9.70
C ALA A 948 -11.31 -31.85 -11.22
N TYR A 949 -10.41 -30.96 -11.64
CA TYR A 949 -10.13 -30.74 -13.07
C TYR A 949 -9.66 -32.06 -13.71
N PRO A 950 -10.08 -32.40 -14.95
CA PRO A 950 -10.79 -31.58 -15.94
C PRO A 950 -12.32 -31.76 -15.95
N THR A 951 -12.95 -32.21 -14.87
CA THR A 951 -14.38 -32.59 -14.87
C THR A 951 -15.30 -31.46 -15.29
N GLN A 952 -15.12 -30.26 -14.74
CA GLN A 952 -15.92 -29.07 -15.05
C GLN A 952 -15.87 -28.73 -16.55
N TRP A 953 -14.68 -28.80 -17.13
CA TRP A 953 -14.45 -28.53 -18.54
C TRP A 953 -15.06 -29.61 -19.44
N ASN A 954 -14.94 -30.88 -19.05
CA ASN A 954 -15.55 -32.01 -19.75
C ASN A 954 -17.08 -31.90 -19.75
N ASP A 955 -17.69 -31.58 -18.61
CA ASP A 955 -19.14 -31.43 -18.46
C ASP A 955 -19.68 -30.29 -19.34
N ALA A 956 -18.95 -29.18 -19.39
CA ALA A 956 -19.29 -28.06 -20.26
C ALA A 956 -19.25 -28.44 -21.75
N GLU A 957 -18.22 -29.17 -22.18
CA GLU A 957 -18.13 -29.64 -23.57
C GLU A 957 -19.22 -30.68 -23.89
N ASP A 958 -19.54 -31.59 -22.96
CA ASP A 958 -20.60 -32.59 -23.13
C ASP A 958 -21.99 -31.92 -23.22
N ALA A 959 -22.27 -30.94 -22.35
CA ALA A 959 -23.50 -30.15 -22.39
C ALA A 959 -23.62 -29.32 -23.67
N PHE A 960 -22.53 -28.72 -24.14
CA PHE A 960 -22.49 -27.96 -25.39
C PHE A 960 -22.83 -28.82 -26.62
N LYS A 961 -22.24 -30.03 -26.70
CA LYS A 961 -22.54 -31.00 -27.77
C LYS A 961 -23.98 -31.47 -27.70
N TRP A 962 -24.44 -31.86 -26.51
CA TRP A 962 -25.81 -32.29 -26.30
C TRP A 962 -26.82 -31.21 -26.71
N ALA A 963 -26.58 -29.94 -26.36
CA ALA A 963 -27.47 -28.84 -26.73
C ALA A 963 -27.63 -28.72 -28.25
N HIS A 964 -26.53 -28.84 -28.99
CA HIS A 964 -26.54 -28.83 -30.46
C HIS A 964 -27.27 -30.02 -31.07
N ASP A 965 -27.07 -31.22 -30.51
CA ASP A 965 -27.77 -32.43 -30.96
C ASP A 965 -29.28 -32.39 -30.63
N ASN A 966 -29.71 -31.45 -29.77
CA ASN A 966 -31.08 -31.34 -29.28
C ASN A 966 -31.72 -29.97 -29.55
N MET A 967 -31.25 -29.23 -30.56
CA MET A 967 -31.78 -27.89 -30.91
C MET A 967 -33.27 -27.90 -31.25
N ASP A 968 -33.75 -28.94 -31.95
CA ASP A 968 -35.17 -29.11 -32.27
C ASP A 968 -36.02 -29.29 -31.00
N LYS A 969 -35.47 -30.00 -30.01
CA LYS A 969 -36.11 -30.24 -28.71
C LYS A 969 -36.14 -28.96 -27.87
N LEU A 970 -35.06 -28.18 -27.91
CA LEU A 970 -34.96 -26.89 -27.22
C LEU A 970 -35.67 -25.75 -27.97
N LYS A 971 -36.15 -25.99 -29.21
CA LYS A 971 -36.74 -25.00 -30.12
C LYS A 971 -35.82 -23.77 -30.27
N CYS A 972 -34.54 -24.04 -30.55
CA CYS A 972 -33.49 -23.02 -30.68
C CYS A 972 -32.84 -23.02 -32.07
N ASP A 973 -32.37 -21.85 -32.54
CA ASP A 973 -31.59 -21.74 -33.79
C ASP A 973 -30.13 -22.17 -33.54
N PRO A 974 -29.62 -23.25 -34.18
CA PRO A 974 -28.26 -23.75 -33.99
C PRO A 974 -27.16 -22.75 -34.40
N ARG A 975 -27.49 -21.68 -35.13
CA ARG A 975 -26.51 -20.65 -35.54
C ARG A 975 -26.41 -19.50 -34.54
N LYS A 976 -27.33 -19.42 -33.57
CA LYS A 976 -27.44 -18.32 -32.62
C LYS A 976 -27.19 -18.80 -31.19
N VAL A 977 -26.05 -19.45 -30.99
CA VAL A 977 -25.62 -20.00 -29.70
C VAL A 977 -24.58 -19.09 -29.07
N THR A 978 -24.93 -18.49 -27.94
CA THR A 978 -24.02 -17.68 -27.12
C THR A 978 -23.64 -18.47 -25.87
N ILE A 979 -22.40 -18.32 -25.42
CA ILE A 979 -21.92 -18.95 -24.19
C ILE A 979 -21.60 -17.88 -23.17
N GLY A 980 -21.95 -18.07 -21.91
CA GLY A 980 -21.49 -17.16 -20.89
C GLY A 980 -21.45 -17.73 -19.50
N GLY A 981 -20.88 -16.96 -18.59
CA GLY A 981 -20.74 -17.39 -17.22
C GLY A 981 -20.21 -16.29 -16.31
N ILE A 982 -20.15 -16.63 -15.03
CA ILE A 982 -19.77 -15.71 -13.95
C ILE A 982 -18.58 -16.30 -13.20
N SER A 983 -17.51 -15.53 -12.97
CA SER A 983 -16.36 -15.98 -12.17
C SER A 983 -15.75 -17.29 -12.69
N ALA A 984 -15.72 -18.35 -11.89
CA ALA A 984 -15.34 -19.70 -12.29
C ALA A 984 -16.16 -20.24 -13.50
N GLY A 985 -17.44 -19.89 -13.64
CA GLY A 985 -18.23 -20.23 -14.83
C GLY A 985 -17.81 -19.46 -16.07
N ALA A 986 -17.30 -18.22 -15.91
CA ALA A 986 -16.75 -17.45 -17.01
C ALA A 986 -15.40 -18.04 -17.48
N TRP A 987 -14.62 -18.65 -16.57
CA TRP A 987 -13.46 -19.47 -16.95
C TRP A 987 -13.90 -20.64 -17.86
N VAL A 988 -14.94 -21.38 -17.46
CA VAL A 988 -15.47 -22.52 -18.24
C VAL A 988 -15.92 -22.05 -19.62
N ALA A 989 -16.67 -20.94 -19.68
CA ALA A 989 -17.13 -20.32 -20.91
C ALA A 989 -15.98 -19.91 -21.84
N ALA A 990 -15.04 -19.10 -21.34
CA ALA A 990 -13.91 -18.60 -22.13
C ALA A 990 -13.01 -19.73 -22.64
N SER A 991 -12.74 -20.71 -21.77
CA SER A 991 -11.97 -21.91 -22.11
C SER A 991 -12.65 -22.72 -23.21
N LEU A 992 -13.96 -22.99 -23.09
CA LEU A 992 -14.72 -23.72 -24.12
C LEU A 992 -14.71 -22.97 -25.45
N VAL A 993 -15.00 -21.66 -25.45
CA VAL A 993 -15.05 -20.83 -26.66
C VAL A 993 -13.68 -20.79 -27.37
N LEU A 994 -12.59 -20.57 -26.62
CA LEU A 994 -11.23 -20.56 -27.17
C LEU A 994 -10.86 -21.93 -27.74
N GLN A 995 -11.08 -23.00 -27.00
CA GLN A 995 -10.82 -24.36 -27.48
C GLN A 995 -11.64 -24.72 -28.70
N ARG A 996 -12.86 -24.15 -28.82
CA ARG A 996 -13.68 -24.31 -30.01
C ARG A 996 -13.22 -23.50 -31.19
N HIS A 997 -12.75 -22.29 -30.98
CA HIS A 997 -12.16 -21.51 -32.05
C HIS A 997 -10.90 -22.18 -32.62
N LEU A 998 -10.08 -22.80 -31.76
CA LEU A 998 -8.86 -23.50 -32.16
C LEU A 998 -9.11 -24.84 -32.89
N LYS A 999 -10.32 -25.40 -32.84
CA LYS A 999 -10.67 -26.70 -33.42
C LYS A 999 -11.89 -26.57 -34.34
N SER A 1000 -11.78 -26.98 -35.60
CA SER A 1000 -12.83 -26.75 -36.62
C SER A 1000 -13.97 -27.78 -36.66
N ASP A 1001 -14.02 -28.73 -35.72
CA ASP A 1001 -14.86 -29.94 -35.80
C ASP A 1001 -16.20 -29.90 -35.04
N LEU A 1002 -16.51 -28.82 -34.31
CA LEU A 1002 -17.77 -28.70 -33.56
C LEU A 1002 -18.61 -27.48 -34.01
N PRO A 1003 -19.90 -27.43 -33.64
CA PRO A 1003 -20.81 -26.36 -34.04
C PRO A 1003 -20.35 -24.94 -33.66
N PRO A 1004 -20.77 -23.91 -34.42
CA PRO A 1004 -20.31 -22.54 -34.24
C PRO A 1004 -20.87 -21.89 -32.97
N ILE A 1005 -20.12 -20.93 -32.42
CA ILE A 1005 -20.53 -20.09 -31.29
C ILE A 1005 -20.65 -18.65 -31.81
N ALA A 1006 -21.81 -18.02 -31.59
CA ALA A 1006 -22.12 -16.66 -32.05
C ALA A 1006 -21.45 -15.57 -31.20
N GLY A 1007 -21.11 -15.86 -29.94
CA GLY A 1007 -20.44 -14.92 -29.06
C GLY A 1007 -20.27 -15.44 -27.64
N GLN A 1008 -19.59 -14.66 -26.81
CA GLN A 1008 -19.44 -14.95 -25.38
C GLN A 1008 -19.70 -13.75 -24.46
N VAL A 1009 -20.25 -14.02 -23.28
CA VAL A 1009 -20.50 -13.03 -22.22
C VAL A 1009 -19.84 -13.49 -20.93
N LEU A 1010 -18.79 -12.80 -20.52
CA LEU A 1010 -17.93 -13.16 -19.41
C LEU A 1010 -18.04 -12.12 -18.30
N MET A 1011 -18.60 -12.49 -17.16
CA MET A 1011 -18.68 -11.59 -16.01
C MET A 1011 -17.63 -11.98 -14.97
N ILE A 1012 -16.85 -11.00 -14.52
CA ILE A 1012 -15.77 -11.10 -13.50
C ILE A 1012 -14.86 -12.33 -13.71
N PRO A 1013 -14.31 -12.55 -14.92
CA PRO A 1013 -13.75 -13.85 -15.28
C PRO A 1013 -12.42 -14.16 -14.59
N CYS A 1014 -12.24 -15.42 -14.20
CA CYS A 1014 -10.93 -16.00 -13.86
C CYS A 1014 -10.34 -16.60 -15.14
N LEU A 1015 -9.17 -16.14 -15.60
CA LEU A 1015 -8.65 -16.48 -16.93
C LEU A 1015 -7.24 -17.08 -16.93
N ALA A 1016 -6.58 -17.13 -15.77
CA ALA A 1016 -5.39 -17.93 -15.56
C ALA A 1016 -5.44 -18.65 -14.21
N HIS A 1017 -4.79 -19.80 -14.15
CA HIS A 1017 -4.44 -20.41 -12.88
C HIS A 1017 -3.48 -19.49 -12.13
N VAL A 1018 -3.64 -19.41 -10.80
CA VAL A 1018 -2.88 -18.47 -9.95
C VAL A 1018 -1.36 -18.62 -10.09
N ASP A 1019 -0.87 -19.85 -10.27
CA ASP A 1019 0.56 -20.15 -10.48
C ASP A 1019 1.04 -19.93 -11.92
N CYS A 1020 0.14 -19.60 -12.84
CA CYS A 1020 0.43 -19.25 -14.25
C CYS A 1020 0.21 -17.76 -14.53
N TYR A 1021 -0.06 -16.94 -13.52
CA TYR A 1021 -0.34 -15.50 -13.64
C TYR A 1021 0.87 -14.67 -14.08
N GLU A 1022 2.09 -15.18 -13.90
CA GLU A 1022 3.35 -14.48 -14.22
C GLU A 1022 3.37 -13.92 -15.67
N THR A 1023 2.80 -14.64 -16.63
CA THR A 1023 2.69 -14.19 -18.03
C THR A 1023 1.84 -12.92 -18.19
N GLN A 1024 0.82 -12.76 -17.36
CA GLN A 1024 -0.04 -11.57 -17.33
C GLN A 1024 0.61 -10.45 -16.53
N LEU A 1025 1.26 -10.77 -15.40
CA LEU A 1025 1.98 -9.81 -14.58
C LEU A 1025 3.09 -9.08 -15.36
N ASN A 1026 3.80 -9.80 -16.24
CA ASN A 1026 4.83 -9.23 -17.12
C ASN A 1026 4.29 -8.24 -18.16
N LYS A 1027 2.96 -8.15 -18.34
CA LYS A 1027 2.30 -7.13 -19.18
C LYS A 1027 1.91 -5.88 -18.39
N MET A 1028 2.11 -5.85 -17.07
CA MET A 1028 1.83 -4.70 -16.23
C MET A 1028 3.02 -3.75 -16.17
N LYS A 1029 2.76 -2.44 -16.05
CA LYS A 1029 3.79 -1.40 -15.98
C LYS A 1029 4.69 -1.52 -14.74
N ASP A 1030 4.13 -2.01 -13.64
CA ASP A 1030 4.84 -2.30 -12.40
C ASP A 1030 4.12 -3.46 -11.68
N PRO A 1031 4.81 -4.49 -11.16
CA PRO A 1031 4.16 -5.57 -10.42
C PRO A 1031 3.38 -5.11 -9.18
N SER A 1032 3.80 -4.00 -8.55
CA SER A 1032 3.16 -3.44 -7.35
C SER A 1032 1.78 -2.83 -7.61
N ILE A 1033 1.50 -2.47 -8.87
CA ILE A 1033 0.20 -1.92 -9.28
C ILE A 1033 -0.78 -2.98 -9.80
N SER A 1034 -0.36 -4.25 -9.84
CA SER A 1034 -1.23 -5.36 -10.22
C SER A 1034 -2.41 -5.52 -9.25
N SER A 1035 -3.55 -5.94 -9.76
CA SER A 1035 -4.76 -6.26 -9.02
C SER A 1035 -4.54 -7.36 -7.98
N TYR A 1036 -3.66 -8.33 -8.26
CA TYR A 1036 -3.25 -9.34 -7.25
C TYR A 1036 -2.60 -8.69 -6.02
N LYS A 1037 -1.89 -7.56 -6.21
CA LYS A 1037 -1.27 -6.82 -5.11
C LYS A 1037 -2.19 -5.78 -4.49
N GLN A 1038 -2.88 -4.98 -5.30
CA GLN A 1038 -3.78 -3.93 -4.83
C GLN A 1038 -5.00 -4.50 -4.10
N ASN A 1039 -5.52 -5.63 -4.57
CA ASN A 1039 -6.73 -6.27 -4.05
C ASN A 1039 -6.41 -7.56 -3.27
N GLU A 1040 -5.16 -7.69 -2.78
CA GLU A 1040 -4.67 -8.87 -2.03
C GLU A 1040 -5.62 -9.26 -0.88
N PHE A 1041 -6.20 -8.26 -0.22
CA PHE A 1041 -7.10 -8.38 0.93
C PHE A 1041 -8.52 -7.85 0.66
N ALA A 1042 -9.00 -7.89 -0.58
CA ALA A 1042 -10.37 -7.47 -0.89
C ALA A 1042 -11.42 -8.30 -0.12
N SER A 1043 -12.49 -7.65 0.33
CA SER A 1043 -13.38 -8.14 1.40
C SER A 1043 -14.38 -9.24 1.03
N MET A 1044 -14.61 -9.48 -0.26
CA MET A 1044 -15.45 -10.58 -0.75
C MET A 1044 -14.65 -11.72 -1.39
N PHE A 1045 -13.47 -11.40 -1.90
CA PHE A 1045 -12.65 -12.34 -2.64
C PHE A 1045 -11.19 -11.87 -2.63
N SER A 1046 -10.40 -12.47 -1.76
CA SER A 1046 -8.98 -12.18 -1.55
C SER A 1046 -8.08 -13.08 -2.40
N LEU A 1047 -6.81 -12.72 -2.50
CA LEU A 1047 -5.81 -13.56 -3.18
C LEU A 1047 -5.62 -14.92 -2.47
N ALA A 1048 -5.82 -14.98 -1.15
CA ALA A 1048 -5.76 -16.21 -0.38
C ALA A 1048 -6.90 -17.17 -0.75
N GLU A 1049 -8.11 -16.64 -0.92
CA GLU A 1049 -9.28 -17.42 -1.36
C GLU A 1049 -9.12 -17.89 -2.80
N LEU A 1050 -8.61 -17.03 -3.69
CA LEU A 1050 -8.28 -17.43 -5.07
C LEU A 1050 -7.36 -18.66 -5.08
N ARG A 1051 -6.25 -18.62 -4.32
CA ARG A 1051 -5.31 -19.75 -4.17
C ARG A 1051 -5.99 -20.99 -3.61
N TRP A 1052 -6.87 -20.82 -2.64
CA TRP A 1052 -7.60 -21.93 -2.05
C TRP A 1052 -8.54 -22.61 -3.06
N PHE A 1053 -9.40 -21.86 -3.77
CA PHE A 1053 -10.28 -22.43 -4.79
C PHE A 1053 -9.50 -23.07 -5.94
N THR A 1054 -8.40 -22.46 -6.41
CA THR A 1054 -7.56 -23.09 -7.43
C THR A 1054 -6.94 -24.39 -6.94
N SER A 1055 -6.53 -24.48 -5.67
CA SER A 1055 -5.99 -25.73 -5.10
C SER A 1055 -7.00 -26.89 -5.11
N LEU A 1056 -8.31 -26.60 -5.02
CA LEU A 1056 -9.36 -27.62 -5.06
C LEU A 1056 -9.51 -28.29 -6.43
N LEU A 1057 -9.00 -27.68 -7.50
CA LEU A 1057 -8.93 -28.28 -8.83
C LEU A 1057 -7.90 -29.41 -8.92
N LYS A 1058 -7.00 -29.54 -7.92
CA LYS A 1058 -5.96 -30.59 -7.81
C LYS A 1058 -5.11 -30.74 -9.07
N ILE A 1059 -4.74 -29.62 -9.70
CA ILE A 1059 -3.85 -29.60 -10.85
C ILE A 1059 -2.41 -29.58 -10.34
N GLU A 1060 -1.69 -30.70 -10.48
CA GLU A 1060 -0.28 -30.78 -10.14
C GLU A 1060 0.56 -30.10 -11.23
N SER A 1061 1.33 -29.08 -10.86
CA SER A 1061 2.23 -28.33 -11.77
C SER A 1061 1.55 -27.84 -13.06
N PRO A 1062 0.63 -26.85 -12.96
CA PRO A 1062 -0.14 -26.36 -14.10
C PRO A 1062 0.78 -25.81 -15.21
N ASP A 1063 0.56 -26.28 -16.44
CA ASP A 1063 1.29 -25.78 -17.63
C ASP A 1063 0.73 -24.42 -18.05
N VAL A 1064 1.59 -23.41 -18.08
CA VAL A 1064 1.25 -22.05 -18.52
C VAL A 1064 0.69 -22.00 -19.95
N ASN A 1065 1.03 -22.99 -20.79
CA ASN A 1065 0.57 -23.09 -22.17
C ASN A 1065 -0.71 -23.92 -22.34
N ASP A 1066 -1.24 -24.55 -21.29
CA ASP A 1066 -2.54 -25.21 -21.36
C ASP A 1066 -3.64 -24.14 -21.44
N LEU A 1067 -4.07 -23.81 -22.66
CA LEU A 1067 -5.11 -22.83 -22.93
C LEU A 1067 -6.51 -23.26 -22.48
N LYS A 1068 -6.69 -24.50 -21.99
CA LYS A 1068 -7.92 -24.87 -21.28
C LYS A 1068 -7.94 -24.28 -19.88
N ILE A 1069 -6.78 -24.27 -19.22
CA ILE A 1069 -6.57 -23.76 -17.87
C ILE A 1069 -6.33 -22.24 -17.89
N ASN A 1070 -5.57 -21.78 -18.87
CA ASN A 1070 -5.07 -20.41 -18.95
C ASN A 1070 -5.51 -19.70 -20.25
N PRO A 1071 -6.82 -19.55 -20.53
CA PRO A 1071 -7.28 -18.83 -21.73
C PRO A 1071 -6.76 -17.38 -21.79
N GLY A 1072 -6.52 -16.74 -20.65
CA GLY A 1072 -5.90 -15.41 -20.53
C GLY A 1072 -4.45 -15.33 -20.99
N ASN A 1073 -3.75 -16.47 -21.08
CA ASN A 1073 -2.38 -16.59 -21.56
C ASN A 1073 -2.30 -16.93 -23.06
N ALA A 1074 -3.42 -16.90 -23.79
CA ALA A 1074 -3.38 -17.06 -25.24
C ALA A 1074 -2.51 -15.99 -25.92
N ALA A 1075 -2.10 -16.27 -27.15
CA ALA A 1075 -1.39 -15.33 -28.00
C ALA A 1075 -2.38 -14.69 -28.99
N PRO A 1076 -2.12 -13.50 -29.53
CA PRO A 1076 -3.02 -12.83 -30.49
C PRO A 1076 -3.42 -13.72 -31.68
N GLU A 1077 -2.53 -14.61 -32.11
CA GLU A 1077 -2.75 -15.55 -33.22
C GLU A 1077 -3.76 -16.65 -32.86
N HIS A 1078 -3.84 -17.04 -31.58
CA HIS A 1078 -4.78 -18.05 -31.09
C HIS A 1078 -6.22 -17.52 -31.03
N VAL A 1079 -6.40 -16.20 -31.00
CA VAL A 1079 -7.72 -15.57 -30.79
C VAL A 1079 -8.24 -14.83 -32.02
N LYS A 1080 -7.46 -14.79 -33.09
CA LYS A 1080 -7.81 -14.05 -34.31
C LYS A 1080 -9.06 -14.64 -34.97
N GLY A 1081 -10.12 -13.84 -35.03
CA GLY A 1081 -11.42 -14.28 -35.57
C GLY A 1081 -12.25 -15.07 -34.57
N MET A 1082 -11.94 -15.00 -33.27
CA MET A 1082 -12.84 -15.48 -32.22
C MET A 1082 -14.19 -14.75 -32.27
N PRO A 1083 -15.26 -15.38 -31.73
CA PRO A 1083 -16.56 -14.75 -31.63
C PRO A 1083 -16.54 -13.44 -30.80
N PRO A 1084 -17.47 -12.50 -31.08
CA PRO A 1084 -17.69 -11.29 -30.29
C PRO A 1084 -17.74 -11.58 -28.78
N SER A 1085 -17.09 -10.74 -27.99
CA SER A 1085 -16.87 -10.99 -26.55
C SER A 1085 -17.27 -9.79 -25.69
N VAL A 1086 -18.20 -10.01 -24.76
CA VAL A 1086 -18.60 -9.02 -23.75
C VAL A 1086 -17.92 -9.39 -22.45
N ILE A 1087 -17.24 -8.44 -21.81
CA ILE A 1087 -16.45 -8.68 -20.59
C ILE A 1087 -16.84 -7.66 -19.51
N GLY A 1088 -17.47 -8.13 -18.44
CA GLY A 1088 -17.75 -7.37 -17.23
C GLY A 1088 -16.63 -7.54 -16.22
N VAL A 1089 -16.06 -6.44 -15.70
CA VAL A 1089 -14.92 -6.47 -14.76
C VAL A 1089 -15.23 -5.66 -13.51
N ALA A 1090 -14.89 -6.17 -12.33
CA ALA A 1090 -15.00 -5.44 -11.07
C ALA A 1090 -13.66 -4.77 -10.70
N GLY A 1091 -13.71 -3.56 -10.14
CA GLY A 1091 -12.50 -2.77 -9.82
C GLY A 1091 -11.74 -3.25 -8.57
N LEU A 1092 -12.47 -3.61 -7.52
CA LEU A 1092 -11.95 -4.12 -6.24
C LEU A 1092 -11.85 -5.66 -6.27
N ASP A 1093 -11.19 -6.19 -7.29
CA ASP A 1093 -11.16 -7.62 -7.59
C ASP A 1093 -9.72 -8.06 -7.95
N PRO A 1094 -9.15 -9.11 -7.31
CA PRO A 1094 -7.89 -9.70 -7.75
C PRO A 1094 -7.88 -10.11 -9.23
N LEU A 1095 -9.04 -10.46 -9.80
CA LEU A 1095 -9.17 -10.92 -11.20
C LEU A 1095 -9.35 -9.76 -12.20
N ARG A 1096 -9.32 -8.50 -11.74
CA ARG A 1096 -9.50 -7.30 -12.57
C ARG A 1096 -8.57 -7.28 -13.77
N ASP A 1097 -7.26 -7.44 -13.54
CA ASP A 1097 -6.30 -7.31 -14.62
C ASP A 1097 -6.38 -8.48 -15.60
N GLU A 1098 -6.74 -9.68 -15.14
CA GLU A 1098 -6.92 -10.82 -16.04
C GLU A 1098 -8.01 -10.55 -17.08
N GLY A 1099 -9.16 -10.04 -16.64
CA GLY A 1099 -10.26 -9.66 -17.52
C GLY A 1099 -9.87 -8.55 -18.50
N LEU A 1100 -9.19 -7.50 -18.03
CA LEU A 1100 -8.79 -6.36 -18.87
C LEU A 1100 -7.67 -6.70 -19.86
N LEU A 1101 -6.69 -7.51 -19.46
CA LEU A 1101 -5.61 -7.97 -20.33
C LEU A 1101 -6.14 -8.90 -21.43
N TYR A 1102 -7.06 -9.81 -21.08
CA TYR A 1102 -7.71 -10.67 -22.07
C TYR A 1102 -8.56 -9.86 -23.06
N ALA A 1103 -9.34 -8.91 -22.57
CA ALA A 1103 -10.14 -8.02 -23.40
C ALA A 1103 -9.28 -7.20 -24.38
N LYS A 1104 -8.17 -6.64 -23.88
CA LYS A 1104 -7.21 -5.89 -24.69
C LYS A 1104 -6.59 -6.77 -25.79
N MET A 1105 -6.16 -7.98 -25.45
CA MET A 1105 -5.62 -8.94 -26.40
C MET A 1105 -6.63 -9.30 -27.51
N LEU A 1106 -7.89 -9.55 -27.14
CA LEU A 1106 -8.95 -9.83 -28.12
C LEU A 1106 -9.17 -8.63 -29.05
N SER A 1107 -9.27 -7.42 -28.49
CA SER A 1107 -9.45 -6.19 -29.26
C SER A 1107 -8.30 -5.96 -30.25
N GLU A 1108 -7.06 -6.12 -29.79
CA GLU A 1108 -5.85 -5.96 -30.62
C GLU A 1108 -5.73 -7.03 -31.71
N ALA A 1109 -6.31 -8.21 -31.50
CA ALA A 1109 -6.42 -9.27 -32.50
C ALA A 1109 -7.57 -9.06 -33.52
N GLY A 1110 -8.31 -7.95 -33.40
CA GLY A 1110 -9.44 -7.61 -34.28
C GLY A 1110 -10.72 -8.37 -33.95
N VAL A 1111 -10.88 -8.86 -32.72
CA VAL A 1111 -12.15 -9.43 -32.23
C VAL A 1111 -13.05 -8.27 -31.78
N PRO A 1112 -14.37 -8.29 -32.06
CA PRO A 1112 -15.30 -7.35 -31.47
C PRO A 1112 -15.38 -7.57 -29.96
N VAL A 1113 -15.00 -6.55 -29.17
CA VAL A 1113 -15.02 -6.63 -27.69
C VAL A 1113 -15.83 -5.48 -27.10
N ASP A 1114 -16.70 -5.78 -26.13
CA ASP A 1114 -17.40 -4.79 -25.30
C ASP A 1114 -17.00 -4.95 -23.83
N VAL A 1115 -16.23 -3.99 -23.30
CA VAL A 1115 -15.68 -4.04 -21.93
C VAL A 1115 -16.46 -3.08 -21.01
N ASN A 1116 -17.03 -3.65 -19.94
CA ASN A 1116 -17.78 -2.91 -18.94
C ASN A 1116 -17.13 -3.07 -17.56
N LEU A 1117 -16.60 -1.98 -17.02
CA LEU A 1117 -15.96 -1.95 -15.73
C LEU A 1117 -16.89 -1.37 -14.66
N PHE A 1118 -17.01 -2.08 -13.54
CA PHE A 1118 -17.70 -1.69 -12.32
C PHE A 1118 -16.67 -1.16 -11.32
N VAL A 1119 -16.37 0.15 -11.42
CA VAL A 1119 -15.35 0.82 -10.61
C VAL A 1119 -15.72 0.75 -9.13
N GLY A 1120 -14.76 0.34 -8.29
CA GLY A 1120 -14.91 0.39 -6.85
C GLY A 1120 -15.76 -0.71 -6.21
N LEU A 1121 -16.24 -1.68 -7.00
CA LEU A 1121 -17.04 -2.81 -6.51
C LEU A 1121 -16.21 -4.10 -6.46
N PRO A 1122 -16.47 -4.99 -5.49
CA PRO A 1122 -15.74 -6.25 -5.34
C PRO A 1122 -16.25 -7.34 -6.28
N HIS A 1123 -15.46 -8.42 -6.42
CA HIS A 1123 -15.74 -9.57 -7.29
C HIS A 1123 -17.22 -10.00 -7.30
N GLY A 1124 -17.79 -10.35 -6.15
CA GLY A 1124 -19.15 -10.91 -6.05
C GLY A 1124 -20.29 -9.90 -5.83
N PHE A 1125 -20.09 -8.59 -6.03
CA PHE A 1125 -21.03 -7.56 -5.54
C PHE A 1125 -22.51 -7.75 -5.96
N ARG A 1126 -22.75 -8.39 -7.11
CA ARG A 1126 -24.12 -8.63 -7.63
C ARG A 1126 -24.99 -9.45 -6.68
N CYS A 1127 -24.41 -10.22 -5.75
CA CYS A 1127 -25.19 -10.99 -4.76
C CYS A 1127 -26.01 -10.11 -3.81
N PHE A 1128 -25.71 -8.81 -3.72
CA PHE A 1128 -26.44 -7.86 -2.87
C PHE A 1128 -27.67 -7.23 -3.56
N GLU A 1129 -27.97 -7.64 -4.80
CA GLU A 1129 -29.17 -7.25 -5.56
C GLU A 1129 -29.45 -5.73 -5.48
N GLU A 1130 -30.68 -5.33 -5.13
CA GLU A 1130 -31.17 -3.95 -5.11
C GLU A 1130 -30.46 -3.05 -4.07
N ARG A 1131 -29.60 -3.62 -3.20
CA ARG A 1131 -28.80 -2.86 -2.22
C ARG A 1131 -27.64 -2.08 -2.87
N LEU A 1132 -27.29 -2.41 -4.12
CA LEU A 1132 -26.31 -1.68 -4.93
C LEU A 1132 -26.93 -1.27 -6.26
N SER A 1133 -26.90 0.02 -6.57
CA SER A 1133 -27.37 0.60 -7.83
C SER A 1133 -26.70 -0.03 -9.06
N ALA A 1134 -25.44 -0.44 -8.91
CA ALA A 1134 -24.69 -1.11 -9.96
C ALA A 1134 -25.21 -2.51 -10.31
N SER A 1135 -26.03 -3.15 -9.48
CA SER A 1135 -26.65 -4.45 -9.79
C SER A 1135 -27.59 -4.37 -10.99
N GLU A 1136 -28.29 -3.25 -11.15
CA GLU A 1136 -29.09 -3.04 -12.36
C GLU A 1136 -28.22 -2.88 -13.60
N ARG A 1137 -27.08 -2.21 -13.47
CA ARG A 1137 -26.11 -2.06 -14.57
C ARG A 1137 -25.52 -3.41 -14.94
N TRP A 1138 -25.21 -4.28 -13.97
CA TRP A 1138 -24.79 -5.65 -14.22
C TRP A 1138 -25.81 -6.39 -15.09
N ASP A 1139 -27.08 -6.35 -14.70
CA ASP A 1139 -28.16 -7.03 -15.43
C ASP A 1139 -28.31 -6.44 -16.85
N ARG A 1140 -28.12 -5.12 -17.02
CA ARG A 1140 -28.07 -4.48 -18.35
C ARG A 1140 -26.88 -4.95 -19.18
N VAL A 1141 -25.67 -5.01 -18.61
CA VAL A 1141 -24.46 -5.45 -19.32
C VAL A 1141 -24.63 -6.88 -19.85
N VAL A 1142 -25.18 -7.79 -19.05
CA VAL A 1142 -25.45 -9.16 -19.52
C VAL A 1142 -26.51 -9.16 -20.62
N LYS A 1143 -27.66 -8.48 -20.40
CA LYS A 1143 -28.79 -8.49 -21.33
C LYS A 1143 -28.44 -7.84 -22.67
N ASP A 1144 -27.87 -6.65 -22.63
CA ASP A 1144 -27.51 -5.88 -23.80
C ASP A 1144 -26.28 -6.49 -24.47
N GLY A 1145 -25.38 -7.11 -23.70
CA GLY A 1145 -24.26 -7.89 -24.20
C GLY A 1145 -24.69 -9.10 -25.04
N ILE A 1146 -25.66 -9.89 -24.56
CA ILE A 1146 -26.21 -11.03 -25.33
C ILE A 1146 -26.82 -10.56 -26.66
N ARG A 1147 -27.58 -9.46 -26.63
CA ARG A 1147 -28.15 -8.87 -27.86
C ARG A 1147 -27.08 -8.34 -28.80
N TRP A 1148 -26.06 -7.71 -28.24
CA TRP A 1148 -24.96 -7.15 -28.99
C TRP A 1148 -24.17 -8.25 -29.70
N VAL A 1149 -23.78 -9.33 -29.03
CA VAL A 1149 -23.08 -10.45 -29.71
C VAL A 1149 -23.94 -11.11 -30.79
N LEU A 1150 -25.25 -11.24 -30.58
CA LEU A 1150 -26.19 -11.78 -31.56
C LEU A 1150 -26.44 -10.84 -32.75
N SER A 1151 -26.01 -9.57 -32.67
CA SER A 1151 -26.12 -8.59 -33.76
C SER A 1151 -24.96 -8.61 -34.75
N GLU A 1152 -23.99 -9.51 -34.56
CA GLU A 1152 -22.78 -9.64 -35.39
C GLU A 1152 -21.98 -8.31 -35.48
N PRO A 1153 -21.51 -7.78 -34.34
CA PRO A 1153 -20.86 -6.48 -34.29
C PRO A 1153 -19.51 -6.49 -35.01
N ALA A 1154 -19.14 -5.37 -35.60
CA ALA A 1154 -17.81 -5.18 -36.19
C ALA A 1154 -16.76 -4.89 -35.11
N ALA A 1155 -15.51 -5.24 -35.39
CA ALA A 1155 -14.38 -4.89 -34.52
C ALA A 1155 -14.12 -3.38 -34.52
N SER A 1156 -13.71 -2.86 -33.37
CA SER A 1156 -13.25 -1.48 -33.18
C SER A 1156 -11.73 -1.45 -33.25
N ASP A 1157 -11.16 -0.40 -33.86
CA ASP A 1157 -9.71 -0.17 -33.86
C ASP A 1157 -9.19 0.33 -32.50
N GLU A 1158 -10.10 0.74 -31.59
CA GLU A 1158 -9.76 1.23 -30.25
C GLU A 1158 -10.24 0.28 -29.14
N PHE A 1159 -9.35 0.01 -28.17
CA PHE A 1159 -9.68 -0.66 -26.92
C PHE A 1159 -10.31 0.34 -25.94
N CYS A 1160 -11.61 0.22 -25.70
CA CYS A 1160 -12.37 1.13 -24.83
C CYS A 1160 -12.93 0.38 -23.60
N VAL A 1161 -12.72 0.95 -22.41
CA VAL A 1161 -13.26 0.44 -21.13
C VAL A 1161 -14.40 1.37 -20.66
N LYS A 1162 -15.63 0.86 -20.62
CA LYS A 1162 -16.81 1.64 -20.19
C LYS A 1162 -16.93 1.62 -18.67
N THR A 1163 -16.81 2.77 -18.02
CA THR A 1163 -16.82 2.88 -16.54
C THR A 1163 -18.14 3.41 -15.96
N GLY A 1164 -19.02 4.01 -16.77
CA GLY A 1164 -20.33 4.54 -16.37
C GLY A 1164 -21.26 4.71 -17.54
#